data_AF-B4D440-F1
#
_entry.id   AF-B4D440-F1
#
_cell.length_a   1.000
_cell.length_b   1.000
_cell.length_c   1.000
_cell.angle_alpha   90.00
_cell.angle_beta   90.00
_cell.angle_gamma   90.00
#
_symmetry.space_group_name_H-M   'P 1'
#
loop_
_entity.id
_entity.type
_entity.pdbx_description
1 polymer ?
#
loop_
_entity_poly.entity_id
_entity_poly.type
_entity_poly.pdbx_seq_one_letter_code
_entity_poly.pdbx_strand_id
1 'polypeptide(L)'
;MKSAARIASVLALSAASAWANALTPEMMTKAPVKEGLPPDAQVTALEVQPPKVTLSGKYEAAQLVITARLATGDTVDVTRLAKVQLDGGVAEVSPTGQVTSVHNGTGLLHAEIAGKSVTAPVLVADIVENQAVDFIRDVNPVMTKLGCNAGTCHGAKEGKYGFKLSLRGYDPIFDVRALKDDLACRRLNVASPEDSLMLLKATANVPHEGGQRTPFGSKYYQILRSWIADGAKLDLKAPRVTRIEIFPHDPVVQQVGARQQVRVVATYTDGKQRDVTAEAFVESGNSDVAKTDGGGLIDTLRRGEAPLLARYEGNYIATTLTVMGDRTGFAWQQPETWSRIDELVAAKWERMKIEPSGLCSDAEFLRRVYLDLTGQPPTAEEVRAFIAETSPPREKRNAVIDKLIGSPTFIEHWTNRWANMLEVNSKFIGAEGARLFRGWIRTQIANNTPYDQFVREILTSTGSTKDNPAASYWKILREPSEAMENTTHLFLATRFNCNKCHDHPFERWTQDQYYHLGAYFTQVQLTADPRSGKAVIAGTAVEKARPIFEIVKDTTTGDMIHLRTNKVAAPSFPFETKLENPLPEHASRREQLAAWITSPDNRFFASSYVNRLWGYLTGVGVIEPLDDIRAGNPPTDPELLEYLKTEFINHNFDVRHVLRLICQSRTYQLSVATNKWNEDDKINYSHAVARRLPAEVLYDSVLKVTGAPTHLPGSMNAQQLPDSALDLPSGFLANLGRPARESACECERSNDLRLGSVMALLSGPAVADAIGDTKNGLAKLVSTESDDAKLADEIFMRVLNRPATDTEIKKTLASWNTIDPEHTQLIAAWQAKEQEQAPIIAKAEADRLAAIDGAKKELGRYETEIAPKVAAAEKQRQADIAKADAAMKDYEKTKLAAAVTKFEETVPVARTYTGWELLDPADMKSTNGITLTKMADGSIKAGPQTSQNADYTINVDTKLAGITGIMLEVLPSADEPGFGPGRAAGNFVLGEFVMKASEYRTNAVNEVDFASAMADFSQEKFDVKTAIDGKKGDQNNGWAIAGKTGVPHYAVFTLKKALGDAEGSRLRFEMNMPRNGKFTIAHFRLWATTSPLPLTFGLPAPVIEAVKKPAPSRTKEEQAAIAAYWKEADPDFLKLTLTLGKNQMPLPIDPGVLERRDALATAELPIKLDPKLVQLRQDSTASNDQLTHKRLTAAQDLTWALVNNPAFLFNH
;
A
#
# COMPACT_ATOMS: atom_id res chain seq x y z
N MET A 1 14.40 -10.75 -29.44
CA MET A 1 14.07 -11.57 -28.23
C MET A 1 15.12 -12.61 -27.84
N LYS A 2 15.78 -13.35 -28.77
CA LYS A 2 16.81 -14.35 -28.39
C LYS A 2 18.21 -13.78 -28.06
N SER A 3 18.58 -12.58 -28.52
CA SER A 3 19.82 -11.89 -28.10
C SER A 3 19.73 -11.26 -26.70
N ALA A 4 18.55 -10.77 -26.30
CA ALA A 4 18.33 -10.24 -24.95
C ALA A 4 18.43 -11.35 -23.89
N ALA A 5 18.01 -12.58 -24.22
CA ALA A 5 18.17 -13.75 -23.35
C ALA A 5 19.65 -14.14 -23.19
N ARG A 6 20.48 -14.07 -24.25
CA ARG A 6 21.91 -14.37 -24.16
C ARG A 6 22.72 -13.28 -23.42
N ILE A 7 22.35 -12.01 -23.57
CA ILE A 7 22.98 -10.91 -22.82
C ILE A 7 22.57 -10.93 -21.35
N ALA A 8 21.31 -11.28 -21.04
CA ALA A 8 20.85 -11.50 -19.66
C ALA A 8 21.52 -12.70 -18.99
N SER A 9 21.84 -13.78 -19.73
CA SER A 9 22.61 -14.91 -19.19
C SER A 9 24.08 -14.58 -18.94
N VAL A 10 24.71 -13.76 -19.78
CA VAL A 10 26.12 -13.34 -19.60
C VAL A 10 26.24 -12.29 -18.49
N LEU A 11 25.28 -11.37 -18.35
CA LEU A 11 25.22 -10.41 -17.24
C LEU A 11 24.80 -11.07 -15.91
N ALA A 12 23.95 -12.10 -15.94
CA ALA A 12 23.61 -12.87 -14.73
C ALA A 12 24.79 -13.71 -14.23
N LEU A 13 25.65 -14.24 -15.11
CA LEU A 13 26.87 -14.93 -14.70
C LEU A 13 27.98 -13.96 -14.25
N SER A 14 28.08 -12.75 -14.81
CA SER A 14 29.06 -11.74 -14.36
C SER A 14 28.63 -11.03 -13.07
N ALA A 15 27.32 -10.82 -12.84
CA ALA A 15 26.79 -10.25 -11.61
C ALA A 15 26.77 -11.28 -10.45
N ALA A 16 26.47 -12.56 -10.74
CA ALA A 16 26.58 -13.62 -9.73
C ALA A 16 28.04 -13.88 -9.31
N SER A 17 29.01 -13.71 -10.19
CA SER A 17 30.44 -13.82 -9.84
C SER A 17 30.98 -12.56 -9.13
N ALA A 18 30.44 -11.37 -9.40
CA ALA A 18 30.78 -10.15 -8.66
C ALA A 18 30.19 -10.10 -7.24
N TRP A 19 28.99 -10.64 -7.03
CA TRP A 19 28.37 -10.75 -5.70
C TRP A 19 28.87 -11.96 -4.89
N ALA A 20 29.23 -13.06 -5.56
CA ALA A 20 29.85 -14.21 -4.89
C ALA A 20 31.31 -13.96 -4.46
N ASN A 21 32.01 -13.00 -5.09
CA ASN A 21 33.36 -12.60 -4.69
C ASN A 21 33.42 -11.48 -3.62
N ALA A 22 32.27 -10.93 -3.20
CA ALA A 22 32.20 -9.92 -2.14
C ALA A 22 31.92 -10.51 -0.74
N LEU A 23 31.73 -11.83 -0.65
CA LEU A 23 31.66 -12.56 0.62
C LEU A 23 32.56 -13.78 0.48
N THR A 24 33.78 -13.69 1.02
CA THR A 24 34.62 -14.88 1.11
C THR A 24 33.91 -15.92 1.98
N PRO A 25 33.93 -17.22 1.63
CA PRO A 25 33.47 -18.30 2.49
C PRO A 25 34.15 -18.31 3.88
N GLU A 26 35.30 -17.64 4.02
CA GLU A 26 35.99 -17.40 5.30
C GLU A 26 35.18 -16.55 6.30
N MET A 27 34.22 -15.73 5.84
CA MET A 27 33.42 -14.87 6.73
C MET A 27 32.22 -15.57 7.35
N MET A 28 31.84 -16.76 6.87
CA MET A 28 30.62 -17.47 7.32
C MET A 28 30.91 -18.72 8.16
N THR A 29 32.18 -19.11 8.34
CA THR A 29 32.55 -20.34 9.08
C THR A 29 33.83 -20.19 9.90
N LYS A 30 34.08 -19.03 10.51
CA LYS A 30 35.05 -18.97 11.60
C LYS A 30 34.46 -19.69 12.82
N ALA A 31 35.12 -20.77 13.24
CA ALA A 31 34.93 -21.38 14.55
C ALA A 31 34.85 -20.28 15.63
N PRO A 32 34.05 -20.45 16.69
CA PRO A 32 33.95 -19.43 17.74
C PRO A 32 35.36 -19.05 18.20
N VAL A 33 35.69 -17.75 18.09
CA VAL A 33 36.96 -17.22 18.59
C VAL A 33 37.09 -17.68 20.04
N LYS A 34 38.16 -18.41 20.35
CA LYS A 34 38.40 -18.88 21.72
C LYS A 34 38.54 -17.64 22.59
N GLU A 35 37.64 -17.50 23.56
CA GLU A 35 37.62 -16.34 24.45
C GLU A 35 38.98 -16.23 25.18
N GLY A 36 39.59 -15.04 25.13
CA GLY A 36 40.92 -14.80 25.66
C GLY A 36 41.29 -13.33 25.58
N LEU A 37 42.39 -12.96 26.25
CA LEU A 37 42.96 -11.62 26.11
C LEU A 37 43.48 -11.42 24.67
N PRO A 38 43.47 -10.19 24.15
CA PRO A 38 44.13 -9.87 22.88
C PRO A 38 45.58 -10.38 22.87
N PRO A 39 46.12 -10.83 21.72
CA PRO A 39 47.53 -11.20 21.60
C PRO A 39 48.43 -10.05 22.11
N ASP A 40 49.45 -10.39 22.91
CA ASP A 40 50.39 -9.46 23.53
C ASP A 40 49.80 -8.42 24.51
N ALA A 41 48.53 -8.59 24.93
CA ALA A 41 47.90 -7.71 25.91
C ALA A 41 48.60 -7.76 27.28
N GLN A 42 49.08 -6.61 27.74
CA GLN A 42 49.61 -6.45 29.10
C GLN A 42 48.56 -5.82 30.01
N VAL A 43 48.07 -6.59 30.99
CA VAL A 43 47.09 -6.11 31.98
C VAL A 43 47.80 -5.27 33.06
N THR A 44 47.37 -4.02 33.21
CA THR A 44 47.94 -3.06 34.19
C THR A 44 47.14 -3.01 35.49
N ALA A 45 45.81 -3.06 35.40
CA ALA A 45 44.88 -3.03 36.53
C ALA A 45 43.62 -3.86 36.27
N LEU A 46 42.95 -4.25 37.35
CA LEU A 46 41.63 -4.88 37.32
C LEU A 46 40.63 -4.05 38.13
N GLU A 47 39.43 -3.91 37.60
CA GLU A 47 38.30 -3.26 38.25
C GLU A 47 37.14 -4.27 38.34
N VAL A 48 36.42 -4.28 39.45
CA VAL A 48 35.24 -5.15 39.65
C VAL A 48 34.03 -4.28 39.96
N GLN A 49 32.94 -4.55 39.25
CA GLN A 49 31.65 -3.91 39.45
C GLN A 49 30.59 -4.95 39.83
N PRO A 50 29.80 -4.74 40.89
CA PRO A 50 29.92 -3.66 41.86
C PRO A 50 31.18 -3.80 42.74
N PRO A 51 31.72 -2.69 43.28
CA PRO A 51 32.87 -2.73 44.19
C PRO A 51 32.54 -3.39 45.55
N LYS A 52 31.26 -3.54 45.88
CA LYS A 52 30.73 -4.30 47.02
C LYS A 52 29.46 -5.01 46.59
N VAL A 53 29.35 -6.30 46.90
CA VAL A 53 28.13 -7.10 46.69
C VAL A 53 27.34 -7.14 47.99
N THR A 54 26.07 -6.74 47.93
CA THR A 54 25.13 -6.88 49.05
C THR A 54 23.92 -7.67 48.57
N LEU A 55 23.64 -8.80 49.19
CA LEU A 55 22.48 -9.65 48.92
C LEU A 55 21.61 -9.73 50.17
N SER A 56 20.38 -9.25 50.08
CA SER A 56 19.39 -9.16 51.15
C SER A 56 18.25 -10.15 50.88
N GLY A 57 18.42 -11.39 51.34
CA GLY A 57 17.42 -12.44 51.21
C GLY A 57 17.77 -13.53 50.19
N LYS A 58 17.03 -14.64 50.30
CA LYS A 58 17.35 -15.93 49.66
C LYS A 58 17.40 -15.92 48.13
N TYR A 59 16.67 -15.01 47.48
CA TYR A 59 16.49 -15.00 46.02
C TYR A 59 17.25 -13.87 45.33
N GLU A 60 18.07 -13.12 46.05
CA GLU A 60 18.88 -12.06 45.47
C GLU A 60 20.14 -12.62 44.78
N ALA A 61 20.53 -11.96 43.70
CA ALA A 61 21.75 -12.24 42.97
C ALA A 61 22.38 -10.91 42.56
N ALA A 62 23.69 -10.90 42.33
CA ALA A 62 24.39 -9.76 41.77
C ALA A 62 25.25 -10.22 40.57
N GLN A 63 25.21 -9.48 39.47
CA GLN A 63 26.07 -9.73 38.32
C GLN A 63 27.39 -8.99 38.50
N LEU A 64 28.51 -9.71 38.46
CA LEU A 64 29.83 -9.11 38.38
C LEU A 64 30.14 -8.70 36.94
N VAL A 65 30.84 -7.58 36.79
CA VAL A 65 31.58 -7.22 35.59
C VAL A 65 33.01 -6.93 36.03
N ILE A 66 33.95 -7.74 35.57
CA ILE A 66 35.39 -7.58 35.86
C ILE A 66 36.05 -7.05 34.59
N THR A 67 36.64 -5.87 34.68
CA THR A 67 37.26 -5.19 33.55
C THR A 67 38.77 -5.10 33.76
N ALA A 68 39.53 -5.53 32.76
CA ALA A 68 40.98 -5.37 32.72
C ALA A 68 41.35 -4.11 31.95
N ARG A 69 42.23 -3.28 32.52
CA ARG A 69 42.85 -2.15 31.84
C ARG A 69 44.18 -2.59 31.24
N LEU A 70 44.34 -2.41 29.94
CA LEU A 70 45.56 -2.77 29.21
C LEU A 70 46.58 -1.62 29.23
N ALA A 71 47.85 -1.92 28.97
CA ALA A 71 48.92 -0.92 28.84
C ALA A 71 48.68 0.09 27.70
N THR A 72 47.87 -0.28 26.70
CA THR A 72 47.42 0.61 25.63
C THR A 72 46.41 1.66 26.10
N GLY A 73 45.85 1.51 27.31
CA GLY A 73 44.75 2.31 27.83
C GLY A 73 43.37 1.68 27.59
N ASP A 74 43.28 0.67 26.73
CA ASP A 74 42.02 -0.01 26.41
C ASP A 74 41.49 -0.82 27.60
N THR A 75 40.18 -1.06 27.60
CA THR A 75 39.50 -1.92 28.58
C THR A 75 38.97 -3.19 27.92
N VAL A 76 39.04 -4.31 28.63
CA VAL A 76 38.52 -5.61 28.17
C VAL A 76 37.69 -6.25 29.27
N ASP A 77 36.51 -6.76 28.94
CA ASP A 77 35.75 -7.62 29.84
C ASP A 77 36.47 -8.96 30.02
N VAL A 78 36.89 -9.23 31.25
CA VAL A 78 37.59 -10.45 31.65
C VAL A 78 36.78 -11.26 32.66
N THR A 79 35.49 -10.99 32.85
CA THR A 79 34.66 -11.63 33.88
C THR A 79 34.70 -13.14 33.80
N ARG A 80 34.63 -13.69 32.58
CA ARG A 80 34.64 -15.14 32.30
C ARG A 80 36.06 -15.72 32.20
N LEU A 81 37.07 -14.86 32.14
CA LEU A 81 38.48 -15.22 32.01
C LEU A 81 39.21 -15.18 33.36
N ALA A 82 38.75 -14.34 34.28
CA ALA A 82 39.32 -14.20 35.61
C ALA A 82 39.01 -15.41 36.47
N LYS A 83 40.00 -15.85 37.23
CA LYS A 83 39.80 -16.86 38.27
C LYS A 83 39.16 -16.17 39.47
N VAL A 84 37.86 -16.41 39.67
CA VAL A 84 37.09 -15.85 40.79
C VAL A 84 36.96 -16.88 41.91
N GLN A 85 37.29 -16.47 43.14
CA GLN A 85 37.13 -17.24 44.36
C GLN A 85 36.39 -16.38 45.39
N LEU A 86 35.55 -16.99 46.22
CA LEU A 86 34.85 -16.31 47.30
C LEU A 86 35.14 -17.00 48.63
N ASP A 87 35.65 -16.22 49.57
CA ASP A 87 35.96 -16.71 50.90
C ASP A 87 34.73 -16.70 51.81
N GLY A 88 34.72 -17.60 52.80
CA GLY A 88 33.69 -17.66 53.84
C GLY A 88 32.42 -18.45 53.49
N GLY A 89 32.27 -18.92 52.25
CA GLY A 89 31.15 -19.81 51.85
C GLY A 89 29.76 -19.16 51.90
N VAL A 90 29.67 -17.84 52.08
CA VAL A 90 28.42 -17.09 52.26
C VAL A 90 27.59 -16.96 50.97
N ALA A 91 28.23 -17.09 49.80
CA ALA A 91 27.62 -17.05 48.49
C ALA A 91 28.37 -18.00 47.51
N GLU A 92 27.82 -18.17 46.32
CA GLU A 92 28.44 -18.90 45.19
C GLU A 92 28.57 -17.95 43.98
N VAL A 93 29.57 -18.19 43.13
CA VAL A 93 29.80 -17.41 41.91
C VAL A 93 29.76 -18.32 40.69
N SER A 94 28.89 -18.02 39.72
CA SER A 94 28.81 -18.77 38.47
C SER A 94 30.02 -18.49 37.55
N PRO A 95 30.26 -19.32 36.52
CA PRO A 95 31.28 -19.04 35.48
C PRO A 95 31.04 -17.73 34.72
N THR A 96 29.80 -17.24 34.70
CA THR A 96 29.42 -15.95 34.11
C THR A 96 29.46 -14.81 35.12
N GLY A 97 30.01 -15.01 36.33
CA GLY A 97 30.16 -13.96 37.33
C GLY A 97 28.89 -13.61 38.10
N GLN A 98 27.84 -14.44 38.07
CA GLN A 98 26.65 -14.21 38.89
C GLN A 98 26.89 -14.70 40.32
N VAL A 99 26.76 -13.81 41.30
CA VAL A 99 26.88 -14.10 42.74
C VAL A 99 25.50 -14.39 43.32
N THR A 100 25.30 -15.57 43.90
CA THR A 100 24.03 -15.99 44.53
C THR A 100 24.22 -16.34 46.00
N SER A 101 23.26 -15.95 46.83
CA SER A 101 23.34 -16.09 48.29
C SER A 101 23.24 -17.55 48.77
N VAL A 102 24.05 -17.97 49.76
CA VAL A 102 23.99 -19.31 50.38
C VAL A 102 23.52 -19.23 51.83
N HIS A 103 24.23 -18.48 52.69
CA HIS A 103 23.86 -18.26 54.09
C HIS A 103 24.30 -16.87 54.57
N ASN A 104 23.68 -16.36 55.65
CA ASN A 104 23.99 -15.03 56.17
C ASN A 104 25.44 -14.94 56.67
N GLY A 105 26.12 -13.85 56.32
CA GLY A 105 27.51 -13.61 56.72
C GLY A 105 28.22 -12.61 55.82
N THR A 106 29.52 -12.48 56.05
CA THR A 106 30.41 -11.64 55.23
C THR A 106 31.52 -12.51 54.63
N GLY A 107 31.81 -12.29 53.35
CA GLY A 107 32.91 -12.90 52.62
C GLY A 107 33.71 -11.86 51.84
N LEU A 108 34.84 -12.30 51.28
CA LEU A 108 35.66 -11.48 50.40
C LEU A 108 35.81 -12.19 49.06
N LEU A 109 35.41 -11.52 47.98
CA LEU A 109 35.57 -12.02 46.63
C LEU A 109 36.96 -11.65 46.12
N HIS A 110 37.69 -12.61 45.56
CA HIS A 110 39.01 -12.48 44.96
C HIS A 110 38.92 -12.85 43.48
N ALA A 111 39.26 -11.90 42.60
CA ALA A 111 39.35 -12.14 41.17
C ALA A 111 40.79 -11.92 40.68
N GLU A 112 41.35 -12.88 39.95
CA GLU A 112 42.74 -12.84 39.46
C GLU A 112 42.84 -13.19 37.97
N ILE A 113 43.62 -12.41 37.21
CA ILE A 113 44.04 -12.75 35.85
C ILE A 113 45.38 -12.06 35.52
N ALA A 114 46.24 -12.74 34.76
CA ALA A 114 47.52 -12.20 34.28
C ALA A 114 48.40 -11.56 35.39
N GLY A 115 48.41 -12.15 36.60
CA GLY A 115 49.18 -11.66 37.74
C GLY A 115 48.65 -10.39 38.40
N LYS A 116 47.45 -9.94 38.06
CA LYS A 116 46.73 -8.84 38.72
C LYS A 116 45.53 -9.41 39.47
N SER A 117 45.19 -8.80 40.60
CA SER A 117 44.07 -9.21 41.45
C SER A 117 43.23 -8.01 41.89
N VAL A 118 41.92 -8.21 42.02
CA VAL A 118 40.99 -7.25 42.62
C VAL A 118 40.09 -7.96 43.62
N THR A 119 39.69 -7.25 44.67
CA THR A 119 38.82 -7.79 45.72
C THR A 119 37.55 -6.97 45.91
N ALA A 120 36.43 -7.63 46.19
CA ALA A 120 35.16 -6.99 46.52
C ALA A 120 34.53 -7.62 47.78
N PRO A 121 34.15 -6.83 48.81
CA PRO A 121 33.42 -7.36 49.96
C PRO A 121 32.04 -7.89 49.54
N VAL A 122 31.65 -9.05 50.09
CA VAL A 122 30.33 -9.66 49.89
C VAL A 122 29.61 -9.74 51.23
N LEU A 123 28.45 -9.11 51.33
CA LEU A 123 27.55 -9.18 52.48
C LEU A 123 26.28 -9.93 52.08
N VAL A 124 25.96 -11.00 52.80
CA VAL A 124 24.70 -11.73 52.68
C VAL A 124 23.94 -11.60 53.98
N ALA A 125 22.72 -11.07 53.91
CA ALA A 125 21.85 -10.84 55.07
C ALA A 125 20.41 -11.29 54.76
N ASP A 126 19.60 -11.40 55.80
CA ASP A 126 18.16 -11.64 55.73
C ASP A 126 17.70 -12.92 55.00
N ILE A 127 18.57 -13.93 54.84
CA ILE A 127 18.14 -15.26 54.42
C ILE A 127 17.34 -15.89 55.55
N VAL A 128 16.07 -16.17 55.27
CA VAL A 128 15.17 -16.94 56.13
C VAL A 128 14.57 -18.11 55.33
N GLU A 129 14.16 -19.18 56.03
CA GLU A 129 13.68 -20.41 55.40
C GLU A 129 12.46 -20.16 54.48
N ASN A 130 11.49 -19.39 54.98
CA ASN A 130 10.29 -18.95 54.26
C ASN A 130 10.40 -17.46 53.88
N GLN A 131 11.23 -17.15 52.87
CA GLN A 131 11.39 -15.80 52.35
C GLN A 131 10.05 -15.29 51.77
N ALA A 132 9.55 -14.18 52.31
CA ALA A 132 8.38 -13.50 51.76
C ALA A 132 8.70 -12.89 50.38
N VAL A 133 7.75 -13.03 49.45
CA VAL A 133 7.85 -12.52 48.07
C VAL A 133 6.61 -11.69 47.75
N ASP A 134 6.78 -10.65 46.94
CA ASP A 134 5.67 -9.83 46.47
C ASP A 134 5.34 -10.11 45.00
N PHE A 135 4.07 -9.98 44.62
CA PHE A 135 3.65 -10.24 43.26
C PHE A 135 4.28 -9.27 42.25
N ILE A 136 4.25 -7.97 42.54
CA ILE A 136 4.75 -6.94 41.63
C ILE A 136 6.28 -6.98 41.55
N ARG A 137 6.93 -7.06 42.71
CA ARG A 137 8.40 -6.98 42.82
C ARG A 137 9.11 -8.26 42.40
N ASP A 138 8.57 -9.44 42.73
CA ASP A 138 9.29 -10.71 42.60
C ASP A 138 8.63 -11.68 41.61
N VAL A 139 7.32 -11.92 41.74
CA VAL A 139 6.62 -12.97 40.95
C VAL A 139 6.43 -12.54 39.50
N ASN A 140 5.98 -11.31 39.27
CA ASN A 140 5.66 -10.82 37.94
C ASN A 140 6.90 -10.73 37.04
N PRO A 141 8.05 -10.15 37.49
CA PRO A 141 9.28 -10.19 36.70
C PRO A 141 9.74 -11.61 36.36
N VAL A 142 9.60 -12.55 37.29
CA VAL A 142 9.89 -13.97 37.04
C VAL A 142 8.96 -14.56 35.98
N MET A 143 7.65 -14.35 36.10
CA MET A 143 6.69 -14.80 35.09
C MET A 143 6.99 -14.22 33.70
N THR A 144 7.40 -12.95 33.66
CA THR A 144 7.81 -12.28 32.42
C THR A 144 9.08 -12.89 31.86
N LYS A 145 10.12 -13.09 32.67
CA LYS A 145 11.38 -13.72 32.23
C LYS A 145 11.18 -15.15 31.72
N LEU A 146 10.28 -15.91 32.36
CA LEU A 146 9.88 -17.25 31.94
C LEU A 146 8.99 -17.27 30.67
N GLY A 147 8.52 -16.11 30.21
CA GLY A 147 7.67 -15.97 29.03
C GLY A 147 6.21 -16.38 29.26
N CYS A 148 5.77 -16.57 30.51
CA CYS A 148 4.41 -17.01 30.82
C CYS A 148 3.35 -16.01 30.32
N ASN A 149 3.62 -14.72 30.50
CA ASN A 149 2.77 -13.60 30.08
C ASN A 149 3.27 -12.95 28.76
N ALA A 150 4.06 -13.67 27.95
CA ALA A 150 4.48 -13.18 26.63
C ALA A 150 3.33 -13.26 25.61
N GLY A 151 3.40 -12.45 24.54
CA GLY A 151 2.39 -12.40 23.47
C GLY A 151 2.24 -13.71 22.68
N THR A 152 3.24 -14.59 22.72
CA THR A 152 3.19 -15.94 22.14
C THR A 152 2.51 -16.96 23.06
N CYS A 153 2.29 -16.61 24.34
CA CYS A 153 1.72 -17.47 25.39
C CYS A 153 0.47 -16.81 26.01
N HIS A 154 0.34 -16.79 27.33
CA HIS A 154 -0.89 -16.31 27.99
C HIS A 154 -1.07 -14.79 27.92
N GLY A 155 -0.03 -14.03 27.57
CA GLY A 155 -0.12 -12.60 27.26
C GLY A 155 -0.61 -12.29 25.84
N ALA A 156 -0.97 -13.30 25.05
CA ALA A 156 -1.61 -13.09 23.75
C ALA A 156 -2.94 -12.33 23.92
N LYS A 157 -3.37 -11.61 22.87
CA LYS A 157 -4.62 -10.82 22.90
C LYS A 157 -5.84 -11.61 23.41
N GLU A 158 -5.98 -12.86 22.98
CA GLU A 158 -7.07 -13.76 23.41
C GLU A 158 -6.64 -14.75 24.52
N GLY A 159 -5.40 -14.65 25.01
CA GLY A 159 -4.76 -15.67 25.84
C GLY A 159 -4.57 -17.00 25.10
N LYS A 160 -4.43 -18.09 25.86
CA LYS A 160 -4.31 -19.47 25.35
C LYS A 160 -5.19 -20.40 26.16
N TYR A 161 -6.03 -21.19 25.48
CA TYR A 161 -6.88 -22.23 26.08
C TYR A 161 -7.71 -21.75 27.29
N GLY A 162 -8.34 -20.57 27.16
CA GLY A 162 -9.17 -19.98 28.22
C GLY A 162 -8.37 -19.48 29.43
N PHE A 163 -7.05 -19.28 29.29
CA PHE A 163 -6.21 -18.61 30.27
C PHE A 163 -5.49 -17.43 29.63
N LYS A 164 -5.73 -16.24 30.18
CA LYS A 164 -5.17 -14.98 29.72
C LYS A 164 -4.51 -14.25 30.87
N LEU A 165 -3.34 -13.71 30.59
CA LEU A 165 -2.61 -12.76 31.42
C LEU A 165 -2.47 -11.45 30.64
N SER A 166 -2.20 -10.36 31.33
CA SER A 166 -1.77 -9.12 30.74
C SER A 166 -0.44 -9.32 30.02
N LEU A 167 -0.23 -8.63 28.90
CA LEU A 167 1.02 -8.76 28.15
C LEU A 167 2.17 -8.27 29.05
N ARG A 168 3.18 -9.11 29.28
CA ARG A 168 4.38 -8.82 30.08
C ARG A 168 4.13 -8.36 31.52
N GLY A 169 2.92 -8.57 32.04
CA GLY A 169 2.62 -8.28 33.43
C GLY A 169 2.26 -6.82 33.72
N TYR A 170 1.78 -6.08 32.71
CA TYR A 170 1.45 -4.65 32.84
C TYR A 170 0.18 -4.39 33.68
N ASP A 171 -0.68 -5.39 33.91
CA ASP A 171 -1.87 -5.26 34.77
C ASP A 171 -1.87 -6.32 35.90
N PRO A 172 -1.23 -6.03 37.04
CA PRO A 172 -1.11 -7.00 38.13
C PRO A 172 -2.46 -7.33 38.79
N ILE A 173 -3.44 -6.43 38.73
CA ILE A 173 -4.79 -6.70 39.26
C ILE A 173 -5.47 -7.75 38.39
N PHE A 174 -5.40 -7.59 37.06
CA PHE A 174 -5.92 -8.56 36.11
C PHE A 174 -5.20 -9.91 36.25
N ASP A 175 -3.86 -9.91 36.33
CA ASP A 175 -3.06 -11.13 36.38
C ASP A 175 -3.31 -11.97 37.62
N VAL A 176 -3.34 -11.34 38.81
CA VAL A 176 -3.59 -12.06 40.05
C VAL A 176 -5.00 -12.62 40.08
N ARG A 177 -6.01 -11.89 39.58
CA ARG A 177 -7.38 -12.41 39.45
C ARG A 177 -7.46 -13.59 38.49
N ALA A 178 -6.81 -13.50 37.34
CA ALA A 178 -6.79 -14.58 36.34
C ALA A 178 -6.10 -15.85 36.85
N LEU A 179 -5.09 -15.69 37.71
CA LEU A 179 -4.42 -16.80 38.38
C LEU A 179 -5.25 -17.36 39.54
N LYS A 180 -5.77 -16.49 40.40
CA LYS A 180 -6.36 -16.87 41.68
C LYS A 180 -7.85 -17.20 41.59
N ASP A 181 -8.64 -16.41 40.89
CA ASP A 181 -10.10 -16.40 41.00
C ASP A 181 -10.79 -17.08 39.81
N ASP A 182 -10.21 -16.97 38.60
CA ASP A 182 -10.82 -17.50 37.37
C ASP A 182 -10.97 -19.02 37.36
N LEU A 183 -12.08 -19.49 36.76
CA LEU A 183 -12.39 -20.92 36.58
C LEU A 183 -12.33 -21.72 37.89
N ALA A 184 -12.98 -21.20 38.93
CA ALA A 184 -13.07 -21.81 40.26
C ALA A 184 -11.69 -22.08 40.90
N CYS A 185 -10.78 -21.10 40.80
CA CYS A 185 -9.44 -21.13 41.39
C CYS A 185 -8.57 -22.32 40.94
N ARG A 186 -8.86 -22.94 39.79
CA ARG A 186 -8.20 -24.20 39.35
C ARG A 186 -6.68 -24.12 39.12
N ARG A 187 -6.08 -22.92 39.13
CA ARG A 187 -4.69 -22.69 38.72
C ARG A 187 -3.72 -22.63 39.90
N LEU A 188 -4.19 -22.17 41.06
CA LEU A 188 -3.42 -22.03 42.28
C LEU A 188 -4.08 -22.86 43.39
N ASN A 189 -3.29 -23.66 44.09
CA ASN A 189 -3.72 -24.40 45.26
C ASN A 189 -2.91 -23.91 46.47
N VAL A 190 -3.48 -23.02 47.28
CA VAL A 190 -2.80 -22.44 48.45
C VAL A 190 -2.55 -23.50 49.54
N ALA A 191 -3.42 -24.50 49.66
CA ALA A 191 -3.29 -25.56 50.66
C ALA A 191 -2.20 -26.58 50.31
N SER A 192 -1.94 -26.79 49.01
CA SER A 192 -0.83 -27.57 48.49
C SER A 192 -0.17 -26.83 47.31
N PRO A 193 0.71 -25.85 47.60
CA PRO A 193 1.31 -24.98 46.58
C PRO A 193 1.95 -25.75 45.42
N GLU A 194 2.62 -26.86 45.71
CA GLU A 194 3.32 -27.72 44.75
C GLU A 194 2.36 -28.37 43.74
N ASP A 195 1.11 -28.61 44.12
CA ASP A 195 0.05 -29.17 43.25
C ASP A 195 -0.67 -28.10 42.42
N SER A 196 -0.24 -26.83 42.52
CA SER A 196 -0.79 -25.76 41.69
C SER A 196 -0.52 -26.02 40.22
N LEU A 197 -1.55 -25.99 39.38
CA LEU A 197 -1.43 -26.18 37.93
C LEU A 197 -0.41 -25.22 37.30
N MET A 198 -0.30 -24.00 37.84
CA MET A 198 0.74 -23.04 37.44
C MET A 198 2.16 -23.62 37.56
N LEU A 199 2.49 -24.23 38.70
CA LEU A 199 3.81 -24.83 38.93
C LEU A 199 3.98 -26.11 38.13
N LEU A 200 2.98 -26.99 38.14
CA LEU A 200 3.03 -28.28 37.43
C LEU A 200 3.22 -28.11 35.91
N LYS A 201 2.60 -27.09 35.31
CA LYS A 201 2.80 -26.75 33.89
C LYS A 201 4.15 -26.10 33.64
N ALA A 202 4.60 -25.22 34.55
CA ALA A 202 5.89 -24.54 34.42
C ALA A 202 7.08 -25.52 34.52
N THR A 203 6.97 -26.58 35.34
CA THR A 203 8.01 -27.62 35.47
C THR A 203 7.87 -28.76 34.48
N ALA A 204 6.82 -28.76 33.65
CA ALA A 204 6.42 -29.84 32.74
C ALA A 204 6.05 -31.16 33.42
N ASN A 205 5.67 -31.13 34.72
CA ASN A 205 5.06 -32.28 35.41
C ASN A 205 3.66 -32.58 34.86
N VAL A 206 3.01 -31.59 34.25
CA VAL A 206 1.81 -31.76 33.43
C VAL A 206 2.09 -31.22 32.03
N PRO A 207 1.65 -31.88 30.94
CA PRO A 207 1.91 -31.44 29.57
C PRO A 207 1.55 -29.98 29.34
N HIS A 208 2.47 -29.19 28.82
CA HIS A 208 2.30 -27.78 28.55
C HIS A 208 2.86 -27.46 27.16
N GLU A 209 2.06 -26.85 26.29
CA GLU A 209 2.51 -26.50 24.93
C GLU A 209 3.68 -25.52 24.92
N GLY A 210 3.79 -24.67 25.96
CA GLY A 210 4.96 -23.82 26.14
C GLY A 210 6.23 -24.60 26.52
N GLY A 211 6.16 -25.91 26.70
CA GLY A 211 7.27 -26.71 27.22
C GLY A 211 7.58 -26.40 28.70
N GLN A 212 8.72 -26.92 29.16
CA GLN A 212 9.25 -26.62 30.49
C GLN A 212 9.74 -25.16 30.51
N ARG A 213 9.20 -24.37 31.44
CA ARG A 213 9.59 -22.97 31.63
C ARG A 213 10.62 -22.82 32.73
N THR A 214 10.51 -23.59 33.80
CA THR A 214 11.49 -23.55 34.90
C THR A 214 11.68 -24.95 35.50
N PRO A 215 12.91 -25.37 35.88
CA PRO A 215 13.11 -26.65 36.54
C PRO A 215 12.45 -26.71 37.93
N PHE A 216 12.05 -27.90 38.37
CA PHE A 216 11.59 -28.12 39.75
C PHE A 216 12.67 -27.73 40.76
N GLY A 217 12.30 -27.03 41.82
CA GLY A 217 13.23 -26.60 42.89
C GLY A 217 14.14 -25.41 42.55
N SER A 218 14.14 -24.93 41.31
CA SER A 218 14.91 -23.74 40.89
C SER A 218 14.49 -22.46 41.64
N LYS A 219 15.34 -21.42 41.62
CA LYS A 219 15.04 -20.09 42.19
C LYS A 219 13.66 -19.57 41.75
N TYR A 220 13.38 -19.58 40.45
CA TYR A 220 12.10 -19.09 39.92
C TYR A 220 10.91 -19.97 40.35
N TYR A 221 11.07 -21.30 40.39
CA TYR A 221 10.06 -22.19 40.96
C TYR A 221 9.75 -21.82 42.43
N GLN A 222 10.78 -21.60 43.24
CA GLN A 222 10.62 -21.28 44.66
C GLN A 222 9.97 -19.92 44.89
N ILE A 223 10.27 -18.90 44.08
CA ILE A 223 9.59 -17.59 44.14
C ILE A 223 8.09 -17.76 43.87
N LEU A 224 7.71 -18.46 42.79
CA LEU A 224 6.31 -18.70 42.46
C LEU A 224 5.61 -19.52 43.57
N ARG A 225 6.27 -20.56 44.07
CA ARG A 225 5.75 -21.43 45.13
C ARG A 225 5.57 -20.69 46.46
N SER A 226 6.54 -19.85 46.86
CA SER A 226 6.46 -19.02 48.07
C SER A 226 5.27 -18.06 48.01
N TRP A 227 5.02 -17.43 46.87
CA TRP A 227 3.88 -16.53 46.70
C TRP A 227 2.54 -17.26 46.82
N ILE A 228 2.44 -18.46 46.23
CA ILE A 228 1.24 -19.30 46.33
C ILE A 228 1.02 -19.75 47.79
N ALA A 229 2.08 -20.18 48.46
CA ALA A 229 2.04 -20.60 49.86
C ALA A 229 1.59 -19.47 50.81
N ASP A 230 1.93 -18.21 50.51
CA ASP A 230 1.45 -17.03 51.26
C ASP A 230 0.05 -16.54 50.82
N GLY A 231 -0.70 -17.37 50.08
CA GLY A 231 -2.09 -17.11 49.73
C GLY A 231 -2.29 -16.28 48.46
N ALA A 232 -1.26 -16.19 47.60
CA ALA A 232 -1.31 -15.51 46.31
C ALA A 232 -1.86 -14.07 46.39
N LYS A 233 -1.33 -13.30 47.35
CA LYS A 233 -1.78 -11.93 47.65
C LYS A 233 -1.20 -10.93 46.65
N LEU A 234 -1.93 -9.84 46.41
CA LEU A 234 -1.47 -8.67 45.67
C LEU A 234 -1.40 -7.47 46.61
N ASP A 235 -0.21 -6.90 46.80
CA ASP A 235 -0.04 -5.64 47.52
C ASP A 235 0.27 -4.50 46.53
N LEU A 236 -0.72 -3.64 46.27
CA LEU A 236 -0.54 -2.48 45.38
C LEU A 236 0.39 -1.40 45.94
N LYS A 237 0.77 -1.48 47.23
CA LYS A 237 1.71 -0.57 47.88
C LYS A 237 3.15 -1.07 47.86
N ALA A 238 3.40 -2.26 47.29
CA ALA A 238 4.75 -2.79 47.15
C ALA A 238 5.64 -1.79 46.38
N PRO A 239 6.91 -1.61 46.79
CA PRO A 239 7.82 -0.72 46.08
C PRO A 239 7.97 -1.12 44.61
N ARG A 240 7.86 -0.14 43.71
CA ARG A 240 7.98 -0.33 42.25
C ARG A 240 9.28 0.24 41.74
N VAL A 241 9.76 -0.25 40.60
CA VAL A 241 10.93 0.35 39.95
C VAL A 241 10.62 1.74 39.41
N THR A 242 11.48 2.70 39.80
CA THR A 242 11.44 4.10 39.36
C THR A 242 12.40 4.38 38.20
N ARG A 243 13.52 3.64 38.14
CA ARG A 243 14.50 3.68 37.06
C ARG A 243 15.36 2.43 37.05
N ILE A 244 15.97 2.16 35.90
CA ILE A 244 17.01 1.15 35.74
C ILE A 244 18.27 1.78 35.14
N GLU A 245 19.42 1.20 35.48
CA GLU A 245 20.74 1.58 34.98
C GLU A 245 21.43 0.34 34.40
N ILE A 246 22.12 0.50 33.27
CA ILE A 246 22.91 -0.55 32.63
C ILE A 246 24.39 -0.18 32.68
N PHE A 247 25.23 -1.15 33.02
CA PHE A 247 26.68 -0.99 33.09
C PHE A 247 27.41 -2.09 32.33
N PRO A 248 28.61 -1.84 31.80
CA PRO A 248 29.27 -0.53 31.72
C PRO A 248 28.54 0.44 30.80
N HIS A 249 28.77 1.74 30.96
CA HIS A 249 28.27 2.77 30.05
C HIS A 249 29.20 2.88 28.84
N ASP A 250 28.60 2.85 27.65
CA ASP A 250 29.17 2.96 26.32
C ASP A 250 30.46 2.15 26.11
N PRO A 251 30.42 0.82 26.35
CA PRO A 251 31.60 -0.02 26.27
C PRO A 251 32.19 -0.06 24.85
N VAL A 252 33.52 -0.04 24.79
CA VAL A 252 34.28 -0.21 23.54
C VAL A 252 34.95 -1.57 23.54
N VAL A 253 34.54 -2.43 22.61
CA VAL A 253 35.14 -3.74 22.36
C VAL A 253 36.11 -3.60 21.18
N GLN A 254 37.40 -3.82 21.44
CA GLN A 254 38.44 -3.61 20.43
C GLN A 254 38.39 -4.64 19.30
N GLN A 255 38.15 -5.91 19.62
CA GLN A 255 38.22 -7.02 18.66
C GLN A 255 36.84 -7.58 18.31
N VAL A 256 36.58 -7.73 17.01
CA VAL A 256 35.40 -8.46 16.52
C VAL A 256 35.46 -9.92 16.99
N GLY A 257 34.36 -10.43 17.53
CA GLY A 257 34.27 -11.77 18.11
C GLY A 257 34.56 -11.84 19.61
N ALA A 258 35.05 -10.75 20.22
CA ALA A 258 35.12 -10.63 21.67
C ALA A 258 33.73 -10.43 22.27
N ARG A 259 33.60 -10.70 23.57
CA ARG A 259 32.33 -10.63 24.31
C ARG A 259 32.34 -9.53 25.34
N GLN A 260 31.17 -8.95 25.57
CA GLN A 260 30.94 -7.95 26.61
C GLN A 260 29.78 -8.41 27.49
N GLN A 261 29.97 -8.39 28.80
CA GLN A 261 28.90 -8.58 29.79
C GLN A 261 28.37 -7.25 30.29
N VAL A 262 27.08 -7.22 30.58
CA VAL A 262 26.41 -6.08 31.19
C VAL A 262 25.73 -6.46 32.49
N ARG A 263 25.51 -5.44 33.31
CA ARG A 263 24.80 -5.48 34.58
C ARG A 263 23.65 -4.49 34.55
N VAL A 264 22.46 -4.90 34.99
CA VAL A 264 21.27 -4.05 35.09
C VAL A 264 20.86 -3.89 36.55
N VAL A 265 20.76 -2.65 37.02
CA VAL A 265 20.39 -2.32 38.41
C VAL A 265 19.08 -1.54 38.41
N ALA A 266 18.11 -1.99 39.20
CA ALA A 266 16.84 -1.31 39.39
C ALA A 266 16.82 -0.53 40.71
N THR A 267 16.31 0.70 40.67
CA THR A 267 16.06 1.54 41.86
C THR A 267 14.56 1.60 42.15
N TYR A 268 14.15 1.21 43.35
CA TYR A 268 12.74 1.14 43.76
C TYR A 268 12.27 2.44 44.44
N THR A 269 10.95 2.62 44.58
CA THR A 269 10.32 3.80 45.22
C THR A 269 10.72 4.01 46.68
N ASP A 270 11.20 2.97 47.37
CA ASP A 270 11.72 3.05 48.74
C ASP A 270 13.22 3.38 48.79
N GLY A 271 13.85 3.62 47.63
CA GLY A 271 15.27 3.94 47.49
C GLY A 271 16.19 2.71 47.46
N LYS A 272 15.67 1.49 47.67
CA LYS A 272 16.49 0.28 47.57
C LYS A 272 16.94 0.04 46.14
N GLN A 273 18.15 -0.50 45.98
CA GLN A 273 18.69 -0.93 44.70
C GLN A 273 18.83 -2.44 44.67
N ARG A 274 18.43 -3.05 43.56
CA ARG A 274 18.59 -4.49 43.32
C ARG A 274 19.22 -4.71 41.97
N ASP A 275 20.15 -5.65 41.91
CA ASP A 275 20.62 -6.16 40.63
C ASP A 275 19.54 -7.08 40.03
N VAL A 276 19.10 -6.74 38.84
CA VAL A 276 18.01 -7.40 38.13
C VAL A 276 18.49 -7.96 36.80
N THR A 277 19.80 -8.11 36.61
CA THR A 277 20.39 -8.54 35.33
C THR A 277 19.78 -9.85 34.82
N ALA A 278 19.55 -10.81 35.73
CA ALA A 278 19.03 -12.13 35.36
C ALA A 278 17.56 -12.07 34.88
N GLU A 279 16.78 -11.16 35.44
CA GLU A 279 15.35 -10.98 35.16
C GLU A 279 15.08 -9.90 34.11
N ALA A 280 16.02 -8.98 33.87
CA ALA A 280 15.96 -7.98 32.81
C ALA A 280 16.10 -8.64 31.44
N PHE A 281 15.59 -7.95 30.42
CA PHE A 281 15.86 -8.28 29.02
C PHE A 281 16.85 -7.27 28.49
N VAL A 282 17.93 -7.77 27.89
CA VAL A 282 18.93 -6.96 27.19
C VAL A 282 18.88 -7.38 25.72
N GLU A 283 18.57 -6.43 24.84
CA GLU A 283 18.35 -6.64 23.41
C GLU A 283 19.23 -5.67 22.60
N SER A 284 19.76 -6.12 21.46
CA SER A 284 20.55 -5.25 20.57
C SER A 284 19.67 -4.58 19.53
N GLY A 285 19.76 -3.25 19.43
CA GLY A 285 19.12 -2.45 18.38
C GLY A 285 19.79 -2.61 17.01
N ASN A 286 21.02 -3.13 16.96
CA ASN A 286 21.74 -3.42 15.73
C ASN A 286 22.31 -4.85 15.77
N SER A 287 21.46 -5.84 15.48
CA SER A 287 21.82 -7.27 15.51
C SER A 287 22.88 -7.68 14.49
N ASP A 288 23.16 -6.79 13.55
CA ASP A 288 24.21 -6.89 12.55
C ASP A 288 25.60 -6.68 13.19
N VAL A 289 25.71 -5.77 14.17
CA VAL A 289 26.94 -5.44 14.92
C VAL A 289 27.11 -6.31 16.15
N ALA A 290 26.05 -6.53 16.93
CA ALA A 290 26.13 -7.28 18.18
C ALA A 290 24.84 -8.07 18.48
N LYS A 291 24.98 -9.26 19.07
CA LYS A 291 23.86 -10.12 19.51
C LYS A 291 23.94 -10.41 21.00
N THR A 292 22.79 -10.59 21.64
CA THR A 292 22.68 -10.82 23.08
C THR A 292 22.18 -12.24 23.36
N ASP A 293 22.64 -12.86 24.44
CA ASP A 293 22.10 -14.15 24.92
C ASP A 293 20.79 -14.01 25.74
N GLY A 294 20.34 -12.77 25.97
CA GLY A 294 19.17 -12.44 26.78
C GLY A 294 19.42 -12.47 28.30
N GLY A 295 20.63 -12.84 28.76
CA GLY A 295 21.08 -12.87 30.15
C GLY A 295 22.13 -11.81 30.49
N GLY A 296 22.41 -10.89 29.56
CA GLY A 296 23.36 -9.80 29.73
C GLY A 296 24.75 -10.09 29.16
N LEU A 297 24.94 -11.15 28.37
CA LEU A 297 26.17 -11.38 27.60
C LEU A 297 25.95 -11.01 26.13
N ILE A 298 26.90 -10.26 25.57
CA ILE A 298 26.84 -9.74 24.21
C ILE A 298 28.00 -10.30 23.39
N ASP A 299 27.68 -10.92 22.26
CA ASP A 299 28.61 -11.36 21.22
C ASP A 299 28.77 -10.25 20.16
N THR A 300 30.01 -9.85 19.86
CA THR A 300 30.29 -8.88 18.79
C THR A 300 30.53 -9.57 17.46
N LEU A 301 29.93 -9.06 16.38
CA LEU A 301 29.90 -9.73 15.07
C LEU A 301 30.66 -8.99 13.97
N ARG A 302 30.63 -7.66 13.98
CA ARG A 302 31.37 -6.80 13.05
C ARG A 302 31.66 -5.45 13.70
N ARG A 303 32.54 -4.67 13.07
CA ARG A 303 32.80 -3.26 13.46
C ARG A 303 31.54 -2.42 13.32
N GLY A 304 31.32 -1.48 14.25
CA GLY A 304 30.21 -0.55 14.24
C GLY A 304 29.67 -0.28 15.63
N GLU A 305 28.52 0.37 15.72
CA GLU A 305 27.84 0.67 16.98
C GLU A 305 26.50 -0.08 17.07
N ALA A 306 26.19 -0.55 18.27
CA ALA A 306 24.94 -1.21 18.60
C ALA A 306 24.36 -0.64 19.90
N PRO A 307 23.21 0.07 19.84
CA PRO A 307 22.44 0.38 21.03
C PRO A 307 21.99 -0.92 21.72
N LEU A 308 22.26 -1.06 23.00
CA LEU A 308 21.83 -2.17 23.84
C LEU A 308 20.69 -1.68 24.74
N LEU A 309 19.47 -2.13 24.46
CA LEU A 309 18.28 -1.78 25.22
C LEU A 309 18.08 -2.78 26.36
N ALA A 310 18.12 -2.30 27.60
CA ALA A 310 17.69 -3.04 28.76
C ALA A 310 16.26 -2.65 29.16
N ARG A 311 15.44 -3.64 29.54
CA ARG A 311 14.10 -3.44 30.08
C ARG A 311 13.79 -4.31 31.28
N TYR A 312 13.12 -3.73 32.27
CA TYR A 312 12.67 -4.40 33.50
C TYR A 312 11.51 -3.63 34.14
N GLU A 313 10.45 -4.33 34.56
CA GLU A 313 9.22 -3.75 35.16
C GLU A 313 8.72 -2.46 34.46
N GLY A 314 8.57 -2.49 33.14
CA GLY A 314 8.08 -1.34 32.34
C GLY A 314 9.06 -0.17 32.18
N ASN A 315 10.26 -0.26 32.76
CA ASN A 315 11.33 0.73 32.61
C ASN A 315 12.32 0.32 31.52
N TYR A 316 12.91 1.30 30.85
CA TYR A 316 13.80 1.13 29.70
C TYR A 316 15.05 2.00 29.87
N ILE A 317 16.21 1.47 29.51
CA ILE A 317 17.47 2.21 29.42
C ILE A 317 18.31 1.64 28.27
N ALA A 318 19.09 2.47 27.59
CA ALA A 318 20.01 2.01 26.55
C ALA A 318 21.44 2.47 26.83
N THR A 319 22.41 1.72 26.32
CA THR A 319 23.82 2.12 26.22
C THR A 319 24.38 1.70 24.87
N THR A 320 25.35 2.42 24.33
CA THR A 320 25.89 2.13 22.99
C THR A 320 27.16 1.29 23.08
N LEU A 321 27.08 0.03 22.67
CA LEU A 321 28.26 -0.80 22.47
C LEU A 321 28.97 -0.41 21.18
N THR A 322 30.24 -0.06 21.28
CA THR A 322 31.10 0.21 20.13
C THR A 322 32.01 -0.99 19.88
N VAL A 323 31.99 -1.53 18.67
CA VAL A 323 32.95 -2.55 18.22
C VAL A 323 33.96 -1.87 17.30
N MET A 324 35.21 -1.70 17.75
CA MET A 324 36.22 -0.89 17.05
C MET A 324 36.79 -1.60 15.81
N GLY A 325 37.00 -2.92 15.88
CA GLY A 325 37.63 -3.70 14.82
C GLY A 325 39.14 -3.41 14.66
N ASP A 326 39.76 -4.01 13.64
CA ASP A 326 41.17 -3.74 13.33
C ASP A 326 41.35 -2.34 12.77
N ARG A 327 42.06 -1.50 13.51
CA ARG A 327 42.44 -0.14 13.14
C ARG A 327 43.94 0.07 13.30
N THR A 328 44.73 -0.99 13.10
CA THR A 328 46.18 -0.95 13.16
C THR A 328 46.72 0.04 12.12
N GLY A 329 47.58 0.95 12.56
CA GLY A 329 48.15 1.99 11.70
C GLY A 329 47.23 3.20 11.45
N PHE A 330 46.05 3.27 12.08
CA PHE A 330 45.28 4.51 12.11
C PHE A 330 46.01 5.56 12.94
N ALA A 331 46.13 6.77 12.40
CA ALA A 331 46.65 7.94 13.11
C ALA A 331 45.67 9.10 12.88
N TRP A 332 45.15 9.66 13.97
CA TRP A 332 44.22 10.78 13.88
C TRP A 332 44.90 11.99 13.25
N GLN A 333 44.23 12.59 12.27
CA GLN A 333 44.58 13.89 11.72
C GLN A 333 43.37 14.79 11.89
N GLN A 334 43.54 15.90 12.61
CA GLN A 334 42.45 16.84 12.85
C GLN A 334 41.98 17.42 11.50
N PRO A 335 40.73 17.15 11.06
CA PRO A 335 40.21 17.74 9.84
C PRO A 335 39.98 19.24 10.05
N GLU A 336 40.09 20.01 8.96
CA GLU A 336 39.60 21.39 8.93
C GLU A 336 38.10 21.41 9.28
N THR A 337 37.66 22.41 10.05
CA THR A 337 36.26 22.63 10.43
C THR A 337 35.81 24.02 10.01
N TRP A 338 34.58 24.17 9.52
CA TRP A 338 34.01 25.47 9.13
C TRP A 338 32.92 25.95 10.07
N SER A 339 32.36 25.04 10.87
CA SER A 339 31.22 25.26 11.76
C SER A 339 31.29 24.33 12.97
N ARG A 340 30.44 24.58 13.96
CA ARG A 340 30.29 23.72 15.14
C ARG A 340 29.81 22.30 14.78
N ILE A 341 29.06 22.14 13.69
CA ILE A 341 28.66 20.82 13.16
C ILE A 341 29.91 19.99 12.84
N ASP A 342 30.89 20.60 12.16
CA ASP A 342 32.11 19.91 11.74
C ASP A 342 32.96 19.49 12.94
N GLU A 343 33.00 20.30 14.00
CA GLU A 343 33.71 19.96 15.24
C GLU A 343 33.10 18.75 15.96
N LEU A 344 31.76 18.71 16.05
CA LEU A 344 31.04 17.61 16.71
C LEU A 344 31.19 16.30 15.93
N VAL A 345 31.00 16.36 14.61
CA VAL A 345 31.18 15.19 13.74
C VAL A 345 32.64 14.73 13.71
N ALA A 346 33.62 15.65 13.72
CA ALA A 346 35.03 15.28 13.81
C ALA A 346 35.38 14.58 15.13
N ALA A 347 34.80 15.01 16.26
CA ALA A 347 34.97 14.31 17.53
C ALA A 347 34.43 12.87 17.48
N LYS A 348 33.30 12.67 16.78
CA LYS A 348 32.77 11.32 16.51
C LYS A 348 33.73 10.49 15.66
N TRP A 349 34.30 11.05 14.59
CA TRP A 349 35.28 10.36 13.75
C TRP A 349 36.55 9.97 14.51
N GLU A 350 37.07 10.85 15.35
CA GLU A 350 38.23 10.56 16.20
C GLU A 350 37.95 9.37 17.12
N ARG A 351 36.81 9.40 17.82
CA ARG A 351 36.36 8.31 18.70
C ARG A 351 36.24 6.97 17.95
N MET A 352 35.73 7.02 16.72
CA MET A 352 35.50 5.83 15.89
C MET A 352 36.71 5.43 15.04
N LYS A 353 37.83 6.15 15.11
CA LYS A 353 39.02 5.96 14.26
C LYS A 353 38.69 5.97 12.77
N ILE A 354 37.94 6.99 12.34
CA ILE A 354 37.51 7.22 10.96
C ILE A 354 38.29 8.41 10.40
N GLU A 355 38.83 8.26 9.18
CA GLU A 355 39.38 9.38 8.42
C GLU A 355 38.30 9.84 7.42
N PRO A 356 37.80 11.08 7.50
CA PRO A 356 36.77 11.56 6.58
C PRO A 356 37.31 11.70 5.15
N SER A 357 36.41 11.72 4.17
CA SER A 357 36.75 12.00 2.78
C SER A 357 37.17 13.46 2.56
N GLY A 358 37.78 13.74 1.40
CA GLY A 358 38.06 15.12 0.98
C GLY A 358 36.79 15.92 0.64
N LEU A 359 36.92 17.22 0.32
CA LEU A 359 35.81 17.99 -0.25
C LEU A 359 35.36 17.40 -1.58
N CYS A 360 34.06 17.49 -1.85
CA CYS A 360 33.58 17.37 -3.21
C CYS A 360 34.07 18.54 -4.08
N SER A 361 34.18 18.29 -5.38
CA SER A 361 34.47 19.30 -6.39
C SER A 361 33.35 20.35 -6.46
N ASP A 362 33.63 21.49 -7.10
CA ASP A 362 32.64 22.56 -7.25
C ASP A 362 31.44 22.14 -8.09
N ALA A 363 31.63 21.29 -9.09
CA ALA A 363 30.56 20.74 -9.91
C ALA A 363 29.65 19.81 -9.09
N GLU A 364 30.24 18.91 -8.30
CA GLU A 364 29.49 18.03 -7.39
C GLU A 364 28.73 18.85 -6.34
N PHE A 365 29.40 19.80 -5.67
CA PHE A 365 28.75 20.69 -4.69
C PHE A 365 27.55 21.41 -5.30
N LEU A 366 27.75 22.06 -6.46
CA LEU A 366 26.71 22.88 -7.07
C LEU A 366 25.51 22.04 -7.47
N ARG A 367 25.73 20.86 -8.09
CA ARG A 367 24.65 19.93 -8.41
C ARG A 367 23.92 19.48 -7.14
N ARG A 368 24.66 19.11 -6.10
CA ARG A 368 24.11 18.58 -4.85
C ARG A 368 23.19 19.58 -4.15
N VAL A 369 23.68 20.81 -3.97
CA VAL A 369 22.96 21.86 -3.26
C VAL A 369 21.72 22.32 -4.04
N TYR A 370 21.79 22.36 -5.38
CA TYR A 370 20.62 22.66 -6.21
C TYR A 370 19.54 21.58 -6.11
N LEU A 371 19.92 20.31 -6.21
CA LEU A 371 18.98 19.18 -6.09
C LEU A 371 18.36 19.09 -4.69
N ASP A 372 19.15 19.28 -3.64
CA ASP A 372 18.68 19.21 -2.26
C ASP A 372 17.77 20.38 -1.88
N LEU A 373 18.12 21.60 -2.27
CA LEU A 373 17.35 22.79 -1.89
C LEU A 373 16.17 23.06 -2.83
N THR A 374 16.27 22.69 -4.11
CA THR A 374 15.28 23.09 -5.13
C THR A 374 14.66 21.94 -5.91
N GLY A 375 15.17 20.71 -5.76
CA GLY A 375 14.69 19.57 -6.53
C GLY A 375 14.89 19.71 -8.03
N GLN A 376 15.80 20.58 -8.49
CA GLN A 376 16.15 20.76 -9.90
C GLN A 376 17.66 20.93 -10.05
N PRO A 377 18.27 20.41 -11.12
CA PRO A 377 19.69 20.63 -11.40
C PRO A 377 19.94 22.08 -11.87
N PRO A 378 21.16 22.62 -11.68
CA PRO A 378 21.56 23.93 -12.21
C PRO A 378 21.58 23.91 -13.75
N THR A 379 21.49 25.08 -14.38
CA THR A 379 21.71 25.19 -15.84
C THR A 379 23.20 25.12 -16.18
N ALA A 380 23.53 24.82 -17.44
CA ALA A 380 24.92 24.77 -17.90
C ALA A 380 25.63 26.12 -17.72
N GLU A 381 24.94 27.24 -17.91
CA GLU A 381 25.47 28.58 -17.68
C GLU A 381 25.78 28.84 -16.20
N GLU A 382 24.90 28.39 -15.28
CA GLU A 382 25.13 28.51 -13.84
C GLU A 382 26.34 27.67 -13.41
N VAL A 383 26.51 26.47 -13.96
CA VAL A 383 27.68 25.63 -13.72
C VAL A 383 28.96 26.32 -14.21
N ARG A 384 28.97 26.83 -15.46
CA ARG A 384 30.14 27.54 -16.01
C ARG A 384 30.51 28.76 -15.17
N ALA A 385 29.51 29.57 -14.79
CA ALA A 385 29.72 30.76 -13.97
C ALA A 385 30.32 30.40 -12.60
N PHE A 386 29.82 29.33 -11.96
CA PHE A 386 30.28 28.92 -10.64
C PHE A 386 31.69 28.32 -10.64
N ILE A 387 32.02 27.53 -11.68
CA ILE A 387 33.37 26.96 -11.85
C ILE A 387 34.38 28.07 -12.18
N ALA A 388 33.99 29.07 -12.98
CA ALA A 388 34.85 30.20 -13.34
C ALA A 388 35.06 31.20 -12.18
N GLU A 389 34.20 31.19 -11.17
CA GLU A 389 34.33 32.04 -9.98
C GLU A 389 35.56 31.64 -9.14
N THR A 390 36.42 32.63 -8.86
CA THR A 390 37.74 32.43 -8.23
C THR A 390 37.77 32.79 -6.74
N SER A 391 36.67 33.32 -6.20
CA SER A 391 36.50 33.57 -4.77
C SER A 391 36.73 32.29 -3.95
N PRO A 392 37.18 32.41 -2.67
CA PRO A 392 37.43 31.26 -1.81
C PRO A 392 36.24 30.29 -1.80
N PRO A 393 36.46 28.95 -1.83
CA PRO A 393 35.39 27.97 -1.97
C PRO A 393 34.24 28.18 -0.98
N ARG A 394 34.55 28.44 0.30
CA ARG A 394 33.55 28.69 1.33
C ARG A 394 32.64 29.88 1.00
N GLU A 395 33.20 30.98 0.54
CA GLU A 395 32.45 32.21 0.26
C GLU A 395 31.52 32.03 -0.93
N LYS A 396 32.03 31.50 -2.06
CA LYS A 396 31.19 31.30 -3.25
C LYS A 396 30.11 30.23 -3.03
N ARG A 397 30.40 29.19 -2.25
CA ARG A 397 29.42 28.13 -1.89
C ARG A 397 28.32 28.68 -0.99
N ASN A 398 28.67 29.50 0.01
CA ASN A 398 27.69 30.17 0.87
C ASN A 398 26.78 31.11 0.07
N ALA A 399 27.33 31.88 -0.86
CA ALA A 399 26.54 32.78 -1.71
C ALA A 399 25.50 32.02 -2.55
N VAL A 400 25.84 30.84 -3.08
CA VAL A 400 24.88 29.98 -3.79
C VAL A 400 23.81 29.44 -2.84
N ILE A 401 24.17 28.97 -1.65
CA ILE A 401 23.20 28.50 -0.64
C ILE A 401 22.18 29.61 -0.33
N ASP A 402 22.65 30.83 -0.09
CA ASP A 402 21.78 31.98 0.20
C ASP A 402 20.91 32.39 -0.98
N LYS A 403 21.39 32.25 -2.22
CA LYS A 403 20.59 32.44 -3.44
C LYS A 403 19.45 31.41 -3.55
N LEU A 404 19.71 30.17 -3.18
CA LEU A 404 18.76 29.06 -3.37
C LEU A 404 17.69 29.01 -2.29
N ILE A 405 18.06 29.24 -1.02
CA ILE A 405 17.12 29.20 0.10
C ILE A 405 16.06 30.30 -0.06
N GLY A 406 14.79 29.90 -0.13
CA GLY A 406 13.66 30.81 -0.34
C GLY A 406 13.39 31.20 -1.80
N SER A 407 14.16 30.67 -2.76
CA SER A 407 13.86 30.82 -4.20
C SER A 407 12.51 30.18 -4.58
N PRO A 408 11.90 30.56 -5.73
CA PRO A 408 10.64 29.96 -6.16
C PRO A 408 10.68 28.43 -6.28
N THR A 409 11.78 27.86 -6.76
CA THR A 409 11.95 26.40 -6.88
C THR A 409 12.17 25.73 -5.53
N PHE A 410 12.88 26.39 -4.60
CA PHE A 410 12.95 25.96 -3.20
C PHE A 410 11.55 25.86 -2.57
N ILE A 411 10.71 26.89 -2.77
CA ILE A 411 9.37 26.91 -2.21
C ILE A 411 8.55 25.70 -2.71
N GLU A 412 8.59 25.39 -4.01
CA GLU A 412 7.87 24.22 -4.55
C GLU A 412 8.42 22.89 -4.03
N HIS A 413 9.74 22.74 -3.93
CA HIS A 413 10.39 21.53 -3.43
C HIS A 413 9.95 21.20 -1.99
N TRP A 414 10.06 22.18 -1.09
CA TRP A 414 9.71 22.01 0.31
C TRP A 414 8.20 21.96 0.55
N THR A 415 7.40 22.60 -0.32
CA THR A 415 5.94 22.42 -0.35
C THR A 415 5.57 20.98 -0.68
N ASN A 416 6.22 20.36 -1.67
CA ASN A 416 5.93 18.97 -2.03
C ASN A 416 6.24 18.00 -0.89
N ARG A 417 7.33 18.22 -0.14
CA ARG A 417 7.67 17.41 1.04
C ARG A 417 6.57 17.51 2.11
N TRP A 418 6.16 18.72 2.45
CA TRP A 418 5.07 18.94 3.41
C TRP A 418 3.71 18.43 2.92
N ALA A 419 3.43 18.53 1.62
CA ALA A 419 2.21 17.97 1.05
C ALA A 419 2.16 16.44 1.19
N ASN A 420 3.31 15.76 1.19
CA ASN A 420 3.36 14.33 1.47
C ASN A 420 3.08 14.04 2.96
N MET A 421 3.79 14.72 3.86
CA MET A 421 3.66 14.51 5.30
C MET A 421 2.28 14.91 5.88
N LEU A 422 1.60 15.88 5.25
CA LEU A 422 0.26 16.33 5.64
C LEU A 422 -0.86 15.66 4.82
N GLU A 423 -0.55 14.58 4.10
CA GLU A 423 -1.53 13.73 3.43
C GLU A 423 -2.44 14.49 2.45
N VAL A 424 -1.86 15.40 1.66
CA VAL A 424 -2.61 16.19 0.67
C VAL A 424 -3.04 15.30 -0.50
N ASN A 425 -4.24 14.73 -0.35
CA ASN A 425 -4.80 13.69 -1.22
C ASN A 425 -6.30 13.93 -1.48
N SER A 426 -6.71 14.00 -2.75
CA SER A 426 -8.12 14.23 -3.09
C SER A 426 -9.07 13.13 -2.65
N LYS A 427 -8.56 11.93 -2.34
CA LYS A 427 -9.33 10.84 -1.71
C LYS A 427 -9.97 11.29 -0.39
N PHE A 428 -9.33 12.16 0.38
CA PHE A 428 -9.84 12.61 1.68
C PHE A 428 -10.48 13.99 1.64
N ILE A 429 -9.99 14.88 0.77
CA ILE A 429 -10.37 16.30 0.77
C ILE A 429 -10.87 16.82 -0.59
N GLY A 430 -11.02 15.94 -1.59
CA GLY A 430 -11.42 16.31 -2.96
C GLY A 430 -10.32 17.06 -3.71
N ALA A 431 -10.43 17.12 -5.04
CA ALA A 431 -9.40 17.75 -5.88
C ALA A 431 -9.25 19.26 -5.59
N GLU A 432 -10.35 19.97 -5.36
CA GLU A 432 -10.30 21.40 -5.00
C GLU A 432 -9.69 21.60 -3.60
N GLY A 433 -10.06 20.76 -2.62
CA GLY A 433 -9.48 20.82 -1.28
C GLY A 433 -7.98 20.53 -1.28
N ALA A 434 -7.52 19.53 -2.04
CA ALA A 434 -6.11 19.22 -2.21
C ALA A 434 -5.32 20.41 -2.78
N ARG A 435 -5.86 21.07 -3.82
CA ARG A 435 -5.27 22.29 -4.39
C ARG A 435 -5.20 23.44 -3.38
N LEU A 436 -6.27 23.67 -2.62
CA LEU A 436 -6.33 24.74 -1.61
C LEU A 436 -5.36 24.48 -0.45
N PHE A 437 -5.31 23.24 0.06
CA PHE A 437 -4.45 22.89 1.17
C PHE A 437 -2.97 22.93 0.78
N ARG A 438 -2.60 22.42 -0.41
CA ARG A 438 -1.25 22.62 -0.95
C ARG A 438 -0.92 24.10 -1.11
N GLY A 439 -1.87 24.90 -1.61
CA GLY A 439 -1.70 26.35 -1.75
C GLY A 439 -1.41 27.04 -0.43
N TRP A 440 -2.09 26.65 0.64
CA TRP A 440 -1.82 27.14 1.99
C TRP A 440 -0.42 26.73 2.47
N ILE A 441 -0.04 25.45 2.34
CA ILE A 441 1.32 24.97 2.69
C ILE A 441 2.36 25.79 1.95
N ARG A 442 2.19 26.00 0.65
CA ARG A 442 3.10 26.80 -0.18
C ARG A 442 3.31 28.21 0.37
N THR A 443 2.25 28.87 0.81
CA THR A 443 2.32 30.20 1.42
C THR A 443 3.12 30.18 2.73
N GLN A 444 2.91 29.17 3.58
CA GLN A 444 3.66 29.02 4.84
C GLN A 444 5.17 28.84 4.57
N ILE A 445 5.53 28.02 3.59
CA ILE A 445 6.94 27.83 3.18
C ILE A 445 7.53 29.10 2.56
N ALA A 446 6.75 29.82 1.73
CA ALA A 446 7.18 31.07 1.12
C ALA A 446 7.46 32.16 2.17
N ASN A 447 6.63 32.24 3.20
CA ASN A 447 6.76 33.21 4.29
C ASN A 447 7.86 32.85 5.30
N ASN A 448 8.41 31.63 5.24
CA ASN A 448 9.26 31.08 6.29
C ASN A 448 8.58 31.13 7.66
N THR A 449 7.29 30.77 7.72
CA THR A 449 6.56 30.74 8.99
C THR A 449 7.34 29.88 9.99
N PRO A 450 7.60 30.38 11.21
CA PRO A 450 8.21 29.59 12.28
C PRO A 450 7.53 28.24 12.44
N TYR A 451 8.32 27.16 12.58
CA TYR A 451 7.77 25.81 12.53
C TYR A 451 6.76 25.54 13.67
N ASP A 452 6.98 26.09 14.86
CA ASP A 452 6.03 26.06 15.97
C ASP A 452 4.69 26.70 15.60
N GLN A 453 4.71 27.84 14.91
CA GLN A 453 3.50 28.54 14.46
C GLN A 453 2.81 27.79 13.32
N PHE A 454 3.58 27.26 12.36
CA PHE A 454 3.06 26.42 11.28
C PHE A 454 2.28 25.22 11.83
N VAL A 455 2.83 24.53 12.83
CA VAL A 455 2.17 23.38 13.46
C VAL A 455 0.99 23.82 14.32
N ARG A 456 1.11 24.94 15.06
CA ARG A 456 0.01 25.50 15.84
C ARG A 456 -1.19 25.84 14.96
N GLU A 457 -0.98 26.52 13.84
CA GLU A 457 -2.03 26.85 12.87
C GLU A 457 -2.76 25.61 12.35
N ILE A 458 -2.06 24.49 12.11
CA ILE A 458 -2.67 23.23 11.71
C ILE A 458 -3.54 22.68 12.84
N LEU A 459 -2.98 22.55 14.06
CA LEU A 459 -3.65 21.88 15.17
C LEU A 459 -4.86 22.67 15.68
N THR A 460 -4.81 24.01 15.66
CA THR A 460 -5.91 24.88 16.10
C THR A 460 -6.84 25.32 14.97
N SER A 461 -6.62 24.87 13.74
CA SER A 461 -7.40 25.30 12.57
C SER A 461 -8.90 25.05 12.74
N THR A 462 -9.72 26.07 12.51
CA THR A 462 -11.19 26.01 12.64
C THR A 462 -11.85 26.69 11.44
N GLY A 463 -13.16 26.46 11.27
CA GLY A 463 -13.94 27.01 10.17
C GLY A 463 -13.96 26.11 8.94
N SER A 464 -14.39 26.68 7.81
CA SER A 464 -14.51 25.96 6.55
C SER A 464 -13.15 25.55 5.99
N THR A 465 -13.01 24.30 5.55
CA THR A 465 -11.82 23.83 4.82
C THR A 465 -11.61 24.54 3.47
N LYS A 466 -12.60 25.31 2.99
CA LYS A 466 -12.44 26.17 1.80
C LYS A 466 -11.76 27.50 2.13
N ASP A 467 -12.12 28.13 3.25
CA ASP A 467 -11.61 29.45 3.65
C ASP A 467 -10.33 29.33 4.50
N ASN A 468 -10.25 28.29 5.33
CA ASN A 468 -9.10 27.94 6.13
C ASN A 468 -8.61 26.53 5.75
N PRO A 469 -7.79 26.38 4.69
CA PRO A 469 -7.41 25.07 4.18
C PRO A 469 -6.64 24.20 5.17
N ALA A 470 -5.99 24.79 6.20
CA ALA A 470 -5.32 24.03 7.28
C ALA A 470 -6.29 23.13 8.05
N ALA A 471 -7.58 23.50 8.13
CA ALA A 471 -8.64 22.69 8.74
C ALA A 471 -8.84 21.33 8.05
N SER A 472 -8.30 21.16 6.83
CA SER A 472 -8.29 19.89 6.12
C SER A 472 -7.56 18.78 6.90
N TYR A 473 -6.62 19.11 7.80
CA TYR A 473 -5.94 18.14 8.65
C TYR A 473 -6.93 17.30 9.48
N TRP A 474 -7.91 17.95 10.10
CA TRP A 474 -8.97 17.31 10.89
C TRP A 474 -10.03 16.61 10.03
N LYS A 475 -10.10 16.96 8.74
CA LYS A 475 -10.94 16.26 7.77
C LYS A 475 -10.32 14.98 7.25
N ILE A 476 -8.99 14.95 7.12
CA ILE A 476 -8.22 13.75 6.78
C ILE A 476 -8.24 12.81 8.00
N LEU A 477 -7.84 13.31 9.17
CA LEU A 477 -7.72 12.54 10.41
C LEU A 477 -8.96 12.74 11.31
N ARG A 478 -10.07 12.11 10.90
CA ARG A 478 -11.39 12.33 11.55
C ARG A 478 -11.54 11.60 12.87
N GLU A 479 -10.95 10.41 12.97
CA GLU A 479 -11.06 9.58 14.17
C GLU A 479 -10.03 10.00 15.22
N PRO A 480 -10.43 10.28 16.48
CA PRO A 480 -9.52 10.78 17.51
C PRO A 480 -8.27 9.91 17.74
N SER A 481 -8.42 8.59 17.62
CA SER A 481 -7.27 7.66 17.72
C SER A 481 -6.29 7.82 16.56
N GLU A 482 -6.80 7.91 15.33
CA GLU A 482 -5.96 8.06 14.13
C GLU A 482 -5.28 9.44 14.12
N ALA A 483 -6.01 10.49 14.50
CA ALA A 483 -5.46 11.83 14.65
C ALA A 483 -4.33 11.87 15.68
N MET A 484 -4.52 11.24 16.84
CA MET A 484 -3.47 11.15 17.87
C MET A 484 -2.24 10.38 17.39
N GLU A 485 -2.44 9.19 16.82
CA GLU A 485 -1.36 8.34 16.30
C GLU A 485 -0.56 9.08 15.20
N ASN A 486 -1.25 9.71 14.26
CA ASN A 486 -0.62 10.46 13.16
C ASN A 486 0.10 11.72 13.66
N THR A 487 -0.54 12.52 14.51
CA THR A 487 0.02 13.79 15.02
C THR A 487 1.31 13.55 15.81
N THR A 488 1.33 12.52 16.66
CA THR A 488 2.51 12.18 17.47
C THR A 488 3.63 11.60 16.61
N HIS A 489 3.30 10.79 15.61
CA HIS A 489 4.28 10.28 14.65
C HIS A 489 4.87 11.41 13.79
N LEU A 490 4.02 12.27 13.23
CA LEU A 490 4.43 13.37 12.38
C LEU A 490 5.30 14.39 13.12
N PHE A 491 4.79 14.99 14.20
CA PHE A 491 5.46 16.13 14.83
C PHE A 491 6.46 15.73 15.92
N LEU A 492 6.30 14.57 16.55
CA LEU A 492 7.18 14.12 17.64
C LEU A 492 8.04 12.90 17.27
N ALA A 493 7.92 12.36 16.05
CA ALA A 493 8.60 11.14 15.62
C ALA A 493 8.40 9.98 16.62
N THR A 494 7.23 9.95 17.28
CA THR A 494 6.92 9.00 18.36
C THR A 494 5.69 8.19 17.97
N ARG A 495 5.81 6.87 17.96
CA ARG A 495 4.75 5.96 17.49
C ARG A 495 3.95 5.39 18.65
N PHE A 496 2.65 5.68 18.70
CA PHE A 496 1.73 5.23 19.74
C PHE A 496 0.82 4.07 19.30
N ASN A 497 0.88 3.60 18.06
CA ASN A 497 -0.08 2.63 17.51
C ASN A 497 -0.13 1.31 18.32
N CYS A 498 1.02 0.84 18.82
CA CYS A 498 1.06 -0.36 19.67
C CYS A 498 0.36 -0.17 21.02
N ASN A 499 0.40 1.07 21.56
CA ASN A 499 -0.14 1.42 22.86
C ASN A 499 -1.65 1.27 22.96
N LYS A 500 -2.36 1.28 21.83
CA LYS A 500 -3.81 1.10 21.77
C LYS A 500 -4.26 -0.19 22.46
N CYS A 501 -3.52 -1.28 22.28
CA CYS A 501 -3.90 -2.59 22.82
C CYS A 501 -3.16 -2.97 24.11
N HIS A 502 -1.93 -2.51 24.30
CA HIS A 502 -1.05 -2.83 25.43
C HIS A 502 0.08 -1.81 25.53
N ASP A 503 0.81 -1.70 26.64
CA ASP A 503 1.98 -0.81 26.72
C ASP A 503 3.02 -1.14 25.65
N HIS A 504 3.77 -0.13 25.18
CA HIS A 504 4.68 -0.28 24.05
C HIS A 504 5.74 -1.37 24.36
N PRO A 505 6.07 -2.26 23.40
CA PRO A 505 6.97 -3.38 23.66
C PRO A 505 8.46 -2.98 23.72
N PHE A 506 8.83 -1.82 23.21
CA PHE A 506 10.22 -1.37 23.11
C PHE A 506 10.44 0.07 23.57
N GLU A 507 9.47 0.65 24.29
CA GLU A 507 9.50 2.05 24.73
C GLU A 507 8.69 2.22 26.01
N ARG A 508 8.93 3.31 26.74
CA ARG A 508 8.30 3.62 28.03
C ARG A 508 6.81 3.98 27.99
N TRP A 509 6.21 4.09 26.80
CA TRP A 509 4.82 4.54 26.67
C TRP A 509 3.85 3.47 27.14
N THR A 510 2.85 3.89 27.93
CA THR A 510 1.79 3.00 28.44
C THR A 510 0.51 3.10 27.62
N GLN A 511 -0.36 2.11 27.74
CA GLN A 511 -1.70 2.13 27.17
C GLN A 511 -2.55 3.25 27.78
N ASP A 512 -2.41 3.49 29.08
CA ASP A 512 -3.14 4.58 29.75
C ASP A 512 -2.76 5.93 29.12
N GLN A 513 -1.47 6.18 28.91
CA GLN A 513 -0.98 7.39 28.24
C GLN A 513 -1.53 7.55 26.82
N TYR A 514 -1.69 6.46 26.06
CA TYR A 514 -2.32 6.51 24.74
C TYR A 514 -3.74 7.07 24.81
N TYR A 515 -4.57 6.56 25.73
CA TYR A 515 -5.96 7.02 25.85
C TYR A 515 -6.07 8.40 26.48
N HIS A 516 -5.22 8.73 27.45
CA HIS A 516 -5.18 10.07 28.06
C HIS A 516 -4.73 11.14 27.08
N LEU A 517 -3.74 10.86 26.25
CA LEU A 517 -3.33 11.76 25.17
C LEU A 517 -4.41 11.82 24.07
N GLY A 518 -4.97 10.68 23.70
CA GLY A 518 -6.05 10.58 22.71
C GLY A 518 -7.31 11.36 23.10
N ALA A 519 -7.55 11.59 24.40
CA ALA A 519 -8.66 12.43 24.85
C ALA A 519 -8.55 13.89 24.34
N TYR A 520 -7.34 14.42 24.08
CA TYR A 520 -7.18 15.76 23.50
C TYR A 520 -7.61 15.87 22.03
N PHE A 521 -7.73 14.74 21.32
CA PHE A 521 -8.14 14.68 19.92
C PHE A 521 -9.65 14.45 19.75
N THR A 522 -10.37 14.33 20.86
CA THR A 522 -11.85 14.29 20.87
C THR A 522 -12.42 15.71 20.94
N GLN A 523 -13.74 15.85 20.91
CA GLN A 523 -14.44 17.15 20.92
C GLN A 523 -14.18 18.02 19.68
N VAL A 524 -13.92 17.37 18.54
CA VAL A 524 -13.84 18.01 17.22
C VAL A 524 -15.04 17.56 16.41
N GLN A 525 -15.82 18.51 15.89
CA GLN A 525 -16.97 18.21 15.04
C GLN A 525 -16.73 18.73 13.63
N LEU A 526 -17.00 17.87 12.65
CA LEU A 526 -17.07 18.22 11.23
C LEU A 526 -18.53 18.29 10.79
N THR A 527 -18.92 19.42 10.20
CA THR A 527 -20.25 19.59 9.60
C THR A 527 -20.13 19.97 8.12
N ALA A 528 -21.08 19.56 7.29
CA ALA A 528 -21.07 19.91 5.87
C ALA A 528 -21.04 21.43 5.67
N ASP A 529 -20.12 21.92 4.83
CA ASP A 529 -20.17 23.30 4.35
C ASP A 529 -21.20 23.40 3.23
N PRO A 530 -22.20 24.30 3.31
CA PRO A 530 -23.21 24.48 2.27
C PRO A 530 -22.64 24.73 0.87
N ARG A 531 -21.43 25.29 0.77
CA ARG A 531 -20.73 25.54 -0.50
C ARG A 531 -20.25 24.28 -1.20
N SER A 532 -20.32 23.12 -0.55
CA SER A 532 -20.14 21.82 -1.22
C SER A 532 -21.27 21.53 -2.22
N GLY A 533 -22.46 22.12 -2.04
CA GLY A 533 -23.62 21.82 -2.87
C GLY A 533 -23.92 20.32 -2.90
N LYS A 534 -24.05 19.75 -4.11
CA LYS A 534 -24.19 18.30 -4.33
C LYS A 534 -22.85 17.57 -4.53
N ALA A 535 -21.72 18.29 -4.53
CA ALA A 535 -20.42 17.70 -4.76
C ALA A 535 -19.96 16.94 -3.51
N VAL A 536 -19.66 15.66 -3.70
CA VAL A 536 -19.21 14.76 -2.65
C VAL A 536 -17.98 13.99 -3.11
N ILE A 537 -17.14 13.65 -2.15
CA ILE A 537 -16.14 12.60 -2.27
C ILE A 537 -16.88 11.28 -2.19
N ALA A 538 -16.78 10.46 -3.23
CA ALA A 538 -17.49 9.20 -3.33
C ALA A 538 -17.09 8.25 -2.19
N GLY A 539 -18.08 7.64 -1.56
CA GLY A 539 -17.87 6.63 -0.53
C GLY A 539 -17.49 5.26 -1.11
N THR A 540 -17.08 4.35 -0.24
CA THR A 540 -16.91 2.92 -0.57
C THR A 540 -18.09 2.12 -0.04
N ALA A 541 -18.09 0.79 -0.20
CA ALA A 541 -19.09 -0.08 0.42
C ALA A 541 -19.14 0.05 1.97
N VAL A 542 -18.08 0.58 2.59
CA VAL A 542 -17.95 0.73 4.05
C VAL A 542 -17.83 2.19 4.52
N GLU A 543 -17.56 3.13 3.61
CA GLU A 543 -17.47 4.57 3.92
C GLU A 543 -18.58 5.35 3.23
N LYS A 544 -19.30 6.19 3.98
CA LYS A 544 -20.31 7.09 3.38
C LYS A 544 -19.65 8.17 2.54
N ALA A 545 -20.35 8.61 1.49
CA ALA A 545 -19.94 9.79 0.73
C ALA A 545 -19.87 11.03 1.65
N ARG A 546 -18.86 11.88 1.43
CA ARG A 546 -18.57 13.04 2.28
C ARG A 546 -18.63 14.33 1.46
N PRO A 547 -19.10 15.47 2.01
CA PRO A 547 -19.03 16.76 1.31
C PRO A 547 -17.60 17.12 0.92
N ILE A 548 -17.37 17.82 -0.19
CA ILE A 548 -16.01 18.26 -0.57
C ILE A 548 -15.43 19.31 0.38
N PHE A 549 -16.28 20.14 1.00
CA PHE A 549 -15.90 21.10 2.05
C PHE A 549 -16.67 20.84 3.34
N GLU A 550 -15.98 20.97 4.46
CA GLU A 550 -16.58 20.83 5.79
C GLU A 550 -16.13 21.97 6.69
N ILE A 551 -16.91 22.24 7.73
CA ILE A 551 -16.61 23.22 8.77
C ILE A 551 -16.13 22.43 9.99
N VAL A 552 -14.89 22.70 10.41
CA VAL A 552 -14.30 22.16 11.64
C VAL A 552 -14.60 23.11 12.79
N LYS A 553 -15.04 22.57 13.93
CA LYS A 553 -15.25 23.34 15.16
C LYS A 553 -15.00 22.49 16.40
N ASP A 554 -14.62 23.16 17.49
CA ASP A 554 -14.56 22.54 18.80
C ASP A 554 -15.97 22.38 19.40
N THR A 555 -16.17 21.31 20.17
CA THR A 555 -17.39 21.04 20.93
C THR A 555 -17.05 20.81 22.41
N THR A 556 -18.06 20.62 23.25
CA THR A 556 -17.88 20.18 24.64
C THR A 556 -18.22 18.70 24.84
N THR A 557 -18.60 18.00 23.76
CA THR A 557 -19.07 16.62 23.77
C THR A 557 -18.12 15.72 22.99
N GLY A 558 -17.85 14.54 23.54
CA GLY A 558 -16.91 13.58 22.96
C GLY A 558 -15.93 13.10 24.03
N ASP A 559 -15.93 11.79 24.26
CA ASP A 559 -15.10 11.13 25.25
C ASP A 559 -14.25 10.04 24.59
N MET A 560 -13.02 9.90 25.06
CA MET A 560 -12.16 8.78 24.72
C MET A 560 -12.44 7.65 25.70
N ILE A 561 -12.90 6.50 25.20
CA ILE A 561 -13.13 5.31 26.04
C ILE A 561 -11.86 4.46 26.05
N HIS A 562 -11.33 4.22 27.24
CA HIS A 562 -10.18 3.35 27.45
C HIS A 562 -10.58 1.89 27.26
N LEU A 563 -10.11 1.21 26.22
CA LEU A 563 -10.61 -0.13 25.86
C LEU A 563 -10.32 -1.22 26.92
N ARG A 564 -9.22 -1.13 27.68
CA ARG A 564 -8.94 -2.06 28.80
C ARG A 564 -9.89 -1.90 29.99
N THR A 565 -10.17 -0.65 30.41
CA THR A 565 -10.94 -0.37 31.63
C THR A 565 -12.42 -0.11 31.37
N ASN A 566 -12.78 0.13 30.11
CA ASN A 566 -14.10 0.57 29.65
C ASN A 566 -14.61 1.84 30.34
N LYS A 567 -13.69 2.71 30.78
CA LYS A 567 -13.98 4.01 31.41
C LYS A 567 -13.58 5.16 30.48
N VAL A 568 -14.17 6.33 30.71
CA VAL A 568 -13.74 7.58 30.07
C VAL A 568 -12.31 7.92 30.54
N ALA A 569 -11.41 8.15 29.58
CA ALA A 569 -10.05 8.60 29.85
C ALA A 569 -10.05 10.13 30.00
N ALA A 570 -9.58 10.62 31.16
CA ALA A 570 -9.36 12.04 31.37
C ALA A 570 -8.19 12.54 30.50
N PRO A 571 -8.23 13.76 29.94
CA PRO A 571 -7.11 14.32 29.19
C PRO A 571 -5.90 14.54 30.12
N SER A 572 -4.75 13.98 29.74
CA SER A 572 -3.46 14.21 30.40
C SER A 572 -2.31 13.97 29.43
N PHE A 573 -1.27 14.80 29.50
CA PHE A 573 -0.06 14.60 28.72
C PHE A 573 0.84 13.52 29.35
N PRO A 574 1.65 12.81 28.55
CA PRO A 574 2.50 11.73 29.05
C PRO A 574 3.73 12.23 29.82
N PHE A 575 4.08 13.51 29.71
CA PHE A 575 5.12 14.19 30.47
C PHE A 575 4.85 15.70 30.52
N GLU A 576 5.37 16.34 31.56
CA GLU A 576 5.25 17.79 31.74
C GLU A 576 6.15 18.55 30.76
N THR A 577 5.66 19.70 30.30
CA THR A 577 6.45 20.69 29.53
C THR A 577 6.14 22.08 30.04
N LYS A 578 7.14 22.95 30.03
CA LYS A 578 6.96 24.38 30.31
C LYS A 578 6.28 25.06 29.12
N LEU A 579 5.22 25.79 29.38
CA LEU A 579 4.54 26.61 28.38
C LEU A 579 5.08 28.05 28.46
N GLU A 580 5.53 28.61 27.35
CA GLU A 580 6.03 29.99 27.31
C GLU A 580 4.92 31.03 27.50
N ASN A 581 3.70 30.70 27.03
CA ASN A 581 2.53 31.56 27.13
C ASN A 581 1.43 30.87 27.93
N PRO A 582 0.77 31.58 28.88
CA PRO A 582 -0.39 31.05 29.56
C PRO A 582 -1.51 30.83 28.55
N LEU A 583 -2.11 29.64 28.60
CA LEU A 583 -3.29 29.32 27.81
C LEU A 583 -4.49 30.17 28.28
N PRO A 584 -5.43 30.51 27.38
CA PRO A 584 -6.71 31.08 27.78
C PRO A 584 -7.41 30.26 28.87
N GLU A 585 -8.15 30.92 29.77
CA GLU A 585 -8.84 30.26 30.91
C GLU A 585 -9.79 29.13 30.47
N HIS A 586 -10.30 29.20 29.24
CA HIS A 586 -11.18 28.20 28.64
C HIS A 586 -10.61 27.61 27.35
N ALA A 587 -9.28 27.44 27.28
CA ALA A 587 -8.61 26.88 26.11
C ALA A 587 -9.19 25.51 25.73
N SER A 588 -9.48 25.34 24.43
CA SER A 588 -10.00 24.08 23.90
C SER A 588 -8.97 22.95 24.04
N ARG A 589 -9.40 21.69 23.93
CA ARG A 589 -8.49 20.53 23.96
C ARG A 589 -7.40 20.64 22.88
N ARG A 590 -7.76 21.16 21.70
CA ARG A 590 -6.80 21.37 20.60
C ARG A 590 -5.81 22.51 20.88
N GLU A 591 -6.23 23.59 21.52
CA GLU A 591 -5.33 24.68 21.93
C GLU A 591 -4.33 24.21 23.00
N GLN A 592 -4.79 23.44 23.98
CA GLN A 592 -3.94 22.80 24.99
C GLN A 592 -2.92 21.86 24.34
N LEU A 593 -3.38 21.00 23.42
CA LEU A 593 -2.53 20.08 22.67
C LEU A 593 -1.48 20.84 21.83
N ALA A 594 -1.89 21.86 21.08
CA ALA A 594 -1.01 22.64 20.23
C ALA A 594 0.09 23.32 21.07
N ALA A 595 -0.26 23.88 22.22
CA ALA A 595 0.71 24.49 23.13
C ALA A 595 1.70 23.46 23.71
N TRP A 596 1.25 22.26 24.04
CA TRP A 596 2.13 21.20 24.55
C TRP A 596 3.06 20.64 23.47
N ILE A 597 2.55 20.38 22.25
CA ILE A 597 3.36 19.88 21.13
C ILE A 597 4.43 20.91 20.75
N THR A 598 4.03 22.16 20.57
CA THR A 598 4.91 23.21 20.03
C THR A 598 5.77 23.93 21.08
N SER A 599 5.75 23.46 22.33
CA SER A 599 6.59 24.01 23.38
C SER A 599 8.08 23.76 23.07
N PRO A 600 8.97 24.76 23.26
CA PRO A 600 10.42 24.54 23.14
C PRO A 600 10.99 23.61 24.22
N ASP A 601 10.26 23.40 25.32
CA ASP A 601 10.61 22.44 26.37
C ASP A 601 10.16 21.00 26.00
N ASN A 602 9.37 20.82 24.93
CA ASN A 602 9.00 19.50 24.44
C ASN A 602 10.23 18.81 23.82
N ARG A 603 10.74 17.78 24.52
CA ARG A 603 11.96 17.04 24.15
C ARG A 603 11.97 16.38 22.76
N PHE A 604 10.81 16.24 22.11
CA PHE A 604 10.71 15.60 20.80
C PHE A 604 10.45 16.56 19.64
N PHE A 605 9.75 17.68 19.86
CA PHE A 605 9.24 18.52 18.77
C PHE A 605 10.35 19.08 17.87
N ALA A 606 11.30 19.81 18.45
CA ALA A 606 12.43 20.35 17.71
C ALA A 606 13.34 19.22 17.16
N SER A 607 13.66 18.23 18.00
CA SER A 607 14.52 17.08 17.65
C SER A 607 13.99 16.31 16.42
N SER A 608 12.68 16.06 16.39
CA SER A 608 11.95 15.36 15.33
C SER A 608 12.12 16.04 13.98
N TYR A 609 12.05 17.37 13.92
CA TYR A 609 12.14 18.07 12.64
C TYR A 609 13.59 18.30 12.21
N VAL A 610 14.49 18.71 13.10
CA VAL A 610 15.91 18.89 12.73
C VAL A 610 16.57 17.57 12.29
N ASN A 611 16.16 16.44 12.87
CA ASN A 611 16.60 15.12 12.42
C ASN A 611 16.15 14.80 10.99
N ARG A 612 14.91 15.15 10.62
CA ARG A 612 14.43 15.02 9.23
C ARG A 612 15.21 15.92 8.28
N LEU A 613 15.41 17.19 8.64
CA LEU A 613 16.18 18.13 7.81
C LEU A 613 17.60 17.63 7.58
N TRP A 614 18.25 17.11 8.63
CA TRP A 614 19.56 16.47 8.52
C TRP A 614 19.51 15.28 7.56
N GLY A 615 18.65 14.30 7.81
CA GLY A 615 18.53 13.10 6.98
C GLY A 615 18.18 13.40 5.51
N TYR A 616 17.34 14.40 5.25
CA TYR A 616 17.03 14.84 3.88
C TYR A 616 18.22 15.46 3.16
N LEU A 617 19.23 15.99 3.86
CA LEU A 617 20.42 16.63 3.29
C LEU A 617 21.67 15.73 3.31
N THR A 618 21.77 14.78 4.24
CA THR A 618 22.93 13.89 4.38
C THR A 618 22.64 12.44 3.99
N GLY A 619 21.37 12.05 3.91
CA GLY A 619 20.90 10.72 3.50
C GLY A 619 20.55 9.75 4.62
N VAL A 620 21.03 10.02 5.84
CA VAL A 620 20.76 9.22 7.03
C VAL A 620 20.55 10.18 8.19
N GLY A 621 19.49 9.97 8.98
CA GLY A 621 19.23 10.78 10.17
C GLY A 621 20.29 10.59 11.25
N VAL A 622 20.37 11.53 12.19
CA VAL A 622 21.10 11.30 13.46
C VAL A 622 20.39 10.22 14.27
N ILE A 623 19.08 10.13 14.10
CA ILE A 623 18.25 8.98 14.46
C ILE A 623 17.66 8.43 13.17
N GLU A 624 17.89 7.14 12.89
CA GLU A 624 17.36 6.44 11.72
C GLU A 624 16.51 5.23 12.18
N PRO A 625 15.27 5.04 11.70
CA PRO A 625 14.52 5.88 10.76
C PRO A 625 14.24 7.32 11.24
N LEU A 626 14.11 8.25 10.29
CA LEU A 626 13.95 9.70 10.56
C LEU A 626 12.78 10.06 11.49
N ASP A 627 11.78 9.18 11.58
CA ASP A 627 10.50 9.36 12.28
C ASP A 627 10.27 8.34 13.42
N ASP A 628 11.35 7.77 14.01
CA ASP A 628 11.31 6.78 15.10
C ASP A 628 12.26 7.14 16.27
N ILE A 629 11.92 8.20 17.01
CA ILE A 629 12.63 8.60 18.24
C ILE A 629 12.12 7.80 19.44
N ARG A 630 13.01 6.95 19.98
CA ARG A 630 12.71 6.08 21.13
C ARG A 630 13.99 5.72 21.90
N ALA A 631 13.87 5.29 23.15
CA ALA A 631 14.97 4.91 24.02
C ALA A 631 15.86 3.80 23.43
N GLY A 632 15.25 2.84 22.71
CA GLY A 632 15.97 1.78 22.00
C GLY A 632 16.61 2.21 20.68
N ASN A 633 16.41 3.46 20.25
CA ASN A 633 16.98 4.03 19.03
C ASN A 633 17.60 5.41 19.35
N PRO A 634 18.66 5.45 20.18
CA PRO A 634 19.31 6.71 20.54
C PRO A 634 19.99 7.34 19.32
N PRO A 635 20.26 8.67 19.35
CA PRO A 635 21.01 9.34 18.29
C PRO A 635 22.42 8.76 18.15
N THR A 636 22.91 8.64 16.92
CA THR A 636 24.28 8.22 16.60
C THR A 636 25.32 9.25 17.06
N ASP A 637 24.94 10.53 17.02
CA ASP A 637 25.68 11.68 17.54
C ASP A 637 24.74 12.57 18.38
N PRO A 638 24.56 12.27 19.69
CA PRO A 638 23.66 13.01 20.56
C PRO A 638 24.03 14.50 20.68
N GLU A 639 25.31 14.83 20.68
CA GLU A 639 25.82 16.19 20.78
C GLU A 639 25.47 17.01 19.53
N LEU A 640 25.57 16.42 18.34
CA LEU A 640 25.13 17.05 17.08
C LEU A 640 23.62 17.33 17.09
N LEU A 641 22.80 16.33 17.47
CA LEU A 641 21.35 16.51 17.50
C LEU A 641 20.95 17.60 18.50
N GLU A 642 21.58 17.62 19.68
CA GLU A 642 21.35 18.64 20.69
C GLU A 642 21.70 20.04 20.17
N TYR A 643 22.86 20.19 19.51
CA TYR A 643 23.27 21.46 18.91
C TYR A 643 22.26 21.96 17.88
N LEU A 644 21.84 21.11 16.93
CA LEU A 644 20.86 21.50 15.91
C LEU A 644 19.50 21.87 16.52
N LYS A 645 19.06 21.12 17.54
CA LYS A 645 17.83 21.40 18.29
C LYS A 645 17.90 22.76 18.97
N THR A 646 18.99 23.05 19.67
CA THR A 646 19.21 24.33 20.37
C THR A 646 19.26 25.49 19.38
N GLU A 647 19.98 25.35 18.26
CA GLU A 647 20.02 26.37 17.20
C GLU A 647 18.64 26.66 16.64
N PHE A 648 17.83 25.63 16.42
CA PHE A 648 16.47 25.77 15.91
C PHE A 648 15.56 26.52 16.88
N ILE A 649 15.61 26.20 18.17
CA ILE A 649 14.85 26.89 19.21
C ILE A 649 15.30 28.35 19.35
N ASN A 650 16.62 28.59 19.44
CA ASN A 650 17.18 29.94 19.64
C ASN A 650 16.89 30.90 18.47
N HIS A 651 16.63 30.37 17.28
CA HIS A 651 16.26 31.14 16.10
C HIS A 651 14.76 31.10 15.81
N ASN A 652 13.93 30.96 16.85
CA ASN A 652 12.46 30.95 16.76
C ASN A 652 11.94 29.96 15.72
N PHE A 653 12.46 28.74 15.74
CA PHE A 653 12.05 27.67 14.84
C PHE A 653 12.18 28.02 13.33
N ASP A 654 13.20 28.79 12.97
CA ASP A 654 13.52 29.13 11.56
C ASP A 654 14.10 27.92 10.81
N VAL A 655 13.33 27.38 9.87
CA VAL A 655 13.70 26.22 9.04
C VAL A 655 14.84 26.55 8.08
N ARG A 656 14.83 27.76 7.49
CA ARG A 656 15.87 28.20 6.55
C ARG A 656 17.21 28.38 7.25
N HIS A 657 17.21 28.79 8.52
CA HIS A 657 18.42 28.85 9.35
C HIS A 657 19.08 27.47 9.47
N VAL A 658 18.34 26.44 9.87
CA VAL A 658 18.88 25.08 10.04
C VAL A 658 19.38 24.50 8.72
N LEU A 659 18.63 24.68 7.62
CA LEU A 659 19.08 24.25 6.29
C LEU A 659 20.40 24.93 5.89
N ARG A 660 20.53 26.23 6.17
CA ARG A 660 21.77 26.98 5.92
C ARG A 660 22.92 26.41 6.74
N LEU A 661 22.74 26.20 8.05
CA LEU A 661 23.78 25.64 8.92
C LEU A 661 24.31 24.30 8.38
N ILE A 662 23.40 23.40 7.96
CA ILE A 662 23.78 22.09 7.43
C ILE A 662 24.52 22.24 6.10
N CYS A 663 23.96 22.97 5.12
CA CYS A 663 24.59 23.10 3.80
C CYS A 663 25.95 23.84 3.84
N GLN A 664 26.13 24.77 4.78
CA GLN A 664 27.40 25.50 4.97
C GLN A 664 28.45 24.69 5.73
N SER A 665 28.07 23.59 6.38
CA SER A 665 29.01 22.69 7.04
C SER A 665 29.94 22.03 6.04
N ARG A 666 31.18 21.77 6.47
CA ARG A 666 32.13 20.99 5.71
C ARG A 666 31.69 19.54 5.57
N THR A 667 31.05 18.97 6.60
CA THR A 667 30.47 17.62 6.60
C THR A 667 29.49 17.40 5.44
N TYR A 668 28.57 18.36 5.18
CA TYR A 668 27.66 18.27 4.03
C TYR A 668 28.40 18.28 2.68
N GLN A 669 29.60 18.86 2.63
CA GLN A 669 30.36 19.12 1.40
C GLN A 669 31.49 18.10 1.17
N LEU A 670 31.49 16.98 1.89
CA LEU A 670 32.42 15.88 1.64
C LEU A 670 32.13 15.19 0.31
N SER A 671 33.15 14.58 -0.28
CA SER A 671 33.01 13.73 -1.47
C SER A 671 32.32 12.41 -1.13
N VAL A 672 31.70 11.79 -2.15
CA VAL A 672 31.22 10.40 -2.07
C VAL A 672 32.36 9.38 -2.16
N ALA A 673 33.52 9.79 -2.68
CA ALA A 673 34.68 8.91 -2.76
C ALA A 673 35.14 8.55 -1.35
N THR A 674 35.15 7.26 -1.04
CA THR A 674 35.61 6.74 0.25
C THR A 674 37.11 6.50 0.25
N ASN A 675 37.65 6.28 1.43
CA ASN A 675 39.00 5.80 1.70
C ASN A 675 38.92 4.54 2.59
N LYS A 676 40.05 3.88 2.81
CA LYS A 676 40.13 2.62 3.58
C LYS A 676 39.64 2.73 5.03
N TRP A 677 39.53 3.93 5.60
CA TRP A 677 39.11 4.15 6.98
C TRP A 677 37.64 4.50 7.11
N ASN A 678 36.95 4.78 6.01
CA ASN A 678 35.55 5.19 6.03
C ASN A 678 34.63 4.44 5.05
N GLU A 679 35.17 3.53 4.24
CA GLU A 679 34.38 2.69 3.32
C GLU A 679 33.33 1.80 4.02
N ASP A 680 33.52 1.53 5.31
CA ASP A 680 32.61 0.77 6.15
C ASP A 680 31.67 1.65 6.99
N ASP A 681 31.84 2.97 6.95
CA ASP A 681 30.97 3.92 7.63
C ASP A 681 29.66 4.11 6.87
N LYS A 682 28.55 4.15 7.60
CA LYS A 682 27.21 4.36 7.05
C LYS A 682 26.39 5.41 7.80
N ILE A 683 26.84 5.81 8.98
CA ILE A 683 26.01 6.57 9.94
C ILE A 683 26.76 7.73 10.60
N ASN A 684 28.09 7.83 10.41
CA ASN A 684 28.91 8.86 11.04
C ASN A 684 29.25 10.02 10.09
N TYR A 685 28.67 10.06 8.88
CA TYR A 685 28.79 11.18 7.94
C TYR A 685 30.22 11.48 7.46
N SER A 686 31.12 10.49 7.49
CA SER A 686 32.52 10.63 7.07
C SER A 686 32.72 10.88 5.57
N HIS A 687 31.67 10.73 4.78
CA HIS A 687 31.61 10.99 3.35
C HIS A 687 30.16 11.28 2.98
N ALA A 688 29.94 11.91 1.82
CA ALA A 688 28.58 12.07 1.31
C ALA A 688 28.02 10.74 0.82
N VAL A 689 26.72 10.53 1.03
CA VAL A 689 26.02 9.34 0.52
C VAL A 689 25.31 9.70 -0.77
N ALA A 690 25.53 8.91 -1.82
CA ALA A 690 24.79 9.05 -3.07
C ALA A 690 23.32 8.63 -2.87
N ARG A 691 22.38 9.54 -3.11
CA ARG A 691 20.94 9.35 -2.87
C ARG A 691 20.15 9.38 -4.15
N ARG A 692 19.32 8.37 -4.38
CA ARG A 692 18.46 8.34 -5.56
C ARG A 692 17.54 9.56 -5.58
N LEU A 693 17.40 10.19 -6.74
CA LEU A 693 16.44 11.28 -6.92
C LEU A 693 15.01 10.76 -6.70
N PRO A 694 14.18 11.45 -5.89
CA PRO A 694 12.76 11.17 -5.79
C PRO A 694 12.06 11.25 -7.14
N ALA A 695 10.97 10.50 -7.34
CA ALA A 695 10.26 10.39 -8.62
C ALA A 695 9.96 11.75 -9.29
N GLU A 696 9.48 12.72 -8.51
CA GLU A 696 9.14 14.05 -8.99
C GLU A 696 10.37 14.85 -9.40
N VAL A 697 11.43 14.81 -8.57
CA VAL A 697 12.73 15.46 -8.85
C VAL A 697 13.38 14.85 -10.08
N LEU A 698 13.31 13.52 -10.24
CA LEU A 698 13.87 12.82 -11.37
C LEU A 698 13.17 13.19 -12.68
N TYR A 699 11.83 13.19 -12.70
CA TYR A 699 11.08 13.60 -13.89
C TYR A 699 11.34 15.07 -14.25
N ASP A 700 11.29 15.97 -13.26
CA ASP A 700 11.57 17.39 -13.47
C ASP A 700 13.02 17.61 -13.96
N SER A 701 13.97 16.81 -13.45
CA SER A 701 15.37 16.85 -13.90
C SER A 701 15.47 16.42 -15.37
N VAL A 702 14.79 15.35 -15.79
CA VAL A 702 14.76 14.90 -17.19
C VAL A 702 14.24 16.03 -18.09
N LEU A 703 13.10 16.63 -17.75
CA LEU A 703 12.53 17.73 -18.53
C LEU A 703 13.44 18.96 -18.56
N LYS A 704 14.09 19.29 -17.43
CA LYS A 704 15.03 20.42 -17.34
C LYS A 704 16.23 20.22 -18.26
N VAL A 705 16.85 19.03 -18.23
CA VAL A 705 18.07 18.76 -19.01
C VAL A 705 17.78 18.49 -20.48
N THR A 706 16.60 17.99 -20.86
CA THR A 706 16.22 17.90 -22.28
C THR A 706 15.64 19.21 -22.81
N GLY A 707 15.05 20.04 -21.93
CA GLY A 707 14.26 21.21 -22.31
C GLY A 707 12.93 20.86 -22.97
N ALA A 708 12.42 19.64 -22.75
CA ALA A 708 11.13 19.20 -23.28
C ALA A 708 9.97 19.83 -22.51
N PRO A 709 8.81 20.04 -23.16
CA PRO A 709 7.59 20.44 -22.46
C PRO A 709 7.13 19.32 -21.51
N THR A 710 6.51 19.71 -20.40
CA THR A 710 5.83 18.75 -19.52
C THR A 710 4.48 18.34 -20.12
N HIS A 711 4.15 17.05 -20.01
CA HIS A 711 2.82 16.53 -20.38
C HIS A 711 1.87 16.44 -19.19
N LEU A 712 2.28 16.96 -18.03
CA LEU A 712 1.43 17.04 -16.85
C LEU A 712 0.39 18.16 -16.97
N PRO A 713 -0.76 18.03 -16.27
CA PRO A 713 -1.83 19.02 -16.33
C PRO A 713 -1.36 20.45 -16.03
N GLY A 714 -1.84 21.41 -16.82
CA GLY A 714 -1.53 22.83 -16.61
C GLY A 714 -0.08 23.21 -16.91
N SER A 715 0.68 22.36 -17.62
CA SER A 715 2.12 22.56 -17.87
C SER A 715 2.94 22.70 -16.58
N MET A 716 2.50 22.04 -15.51
CA MET A 716 3.17 22.05 -14.21
C MET A 716 4.34 21.06 -14.18
N ASN A 717 5.32 21.35 -13.34
CA ASN A 717 6.35 20.39 -12.94
C ASN A 717 5.74 19.33 -12.01
N ALA A 718 6.35 18.14 -11.90
CA ALA A 718 5.86 17.06 -11.05
C ALA A 718 5.80 17.48 -9.57
N GLN A 719 6.77 18.27 -9.09
CA GLN A 719 6.77 18.79 -7.72
C GLN A 719 5.63 19.78 -7.43
N GLN A 720 5.01 20.34 -8.47
CA GLN A 720 3.91 21.30 -8.37
C GLN A 720 2.52 20.66 -8.33
N LEU A 721 2.45 19.34 -8.56
CA LEU A 721 1.17 18.64 -8.62
C LEU A 721 0.39 18.77 -7.30
N PRO A 722 -0.89 19.20 -7.36
CA PRO A 722 -1.70 19.42 -6.17
C PRO A 722 -2.12 18.13 -5.46
N ASP A 723 -2.01 16.98 -6.12
CA ASP A 723 -2.64 15.73 -5.71
C ASP A 723 -1.81 14.51 -6.13
N SER A 724 -1.75 13.49 -5.29
CA SER A 724 -1.02 12.24 -5.51
C SER A 724 -1.67 11.34 -6.57
N ALA A 725 -2.96 11.53 -6.85
CA ALA A 725 -3.68 10.81 -7.90
C ALA A 725 -3.27 11.20 -9.34
N LEU A 726 -2.63 12.37 -9.51
CA LEU A 726 -2.21 12.85 -10.84
C LEU A 726 -0.87 12.24 -11.23
N ASP A 727 -0.82 11.46 -12.31
CA ASP A 727 0.41 10.87 -12.85
C ASP A 727 0.45 11.02 -14.37
N LEU A 728 1.59 10.67 -14.96
CA LEU A 728 1.72 10.47 -16.40
C LEU A 728 0.89 9.24 -16.82
N PRO A 729 0.41 9.17 -18.08
CA PRO A 729 -0.29 7.98 -18.57
C PRO A 729 0.51 6.68 -18.43
N SER A 730 1.84 6.77 -18.36
CA SER A 730 2.76 5.65 -18.12
C SER A 730 2.89 5.21 -16.66
N GLY A 731 2.30 5.95 -15.71
CA GLY A 731 2.43 5.71 -14.27
C GLY A 731 3.84 5.94 -13.72
N PHE A 732 4.63 6.81 -14.37
CA PHE A 732 6.05 6.99 -14.06
C PHE A 732 6.31 7.39 -12.60
N LEU A 733 5.52 8.32 -12.05
CA LEU A 733 5.76 8.84 -10.70
C LEU A 733 5.46 7.78 -9.63
N ALA A 734 4.34 7.07 -9.76
CA ALA A 734 3.99 5.96 -8.87
C ALA A 734 5.01 4.79 -8.98
N ASN A 735 5.41 4.42 -10.20
CA ASN A 735 6.40 3.35 -10.44
C ASN A 735 7.79 3.65 -9.83
N LEU A 736 8.10 4.94 -9.65
CA LEU A 736 9.37 5.43 -9.06
C LEU A 736 9.22 5.80 -7.57
N GLY A 737 8.13 5.36 -6.93
CA GLY A 737 7.98 5.39 -5.48
C GLY A 737 7.45 6.70 -4.90
N ARG A 738 6.74 7.51 -5.69
CA ARG A 738 6.00 8.67 -5.14
C ARG A 738 4.96 8.19 -4.11
N PRO A 739 4.88 8.81 -2.92
CA PRO A 739 3.92 8.43 -1.89
C PRO A 739 2.48 8.65 -2.34
N ALA A 740 1.57 7.79 -1.88
CA ALA A 740 0.14 7.95 -2.09
C ALA A 740 -0.44 9.09 -1.23
N ARG A 741 0.29 9.54 -0.20
CA ARG A 741 -0.10 10.57 0.76
C ARG A 741 -1.30 10.10 1.60
N GLU A 742 -1.21 8.88 2.10
CA GLU A 742 -2.18 8.24 2.99
C GLU A 742 -1.58 7.89 4.36
N SER A 743 -0.34 8.31 4.61
CA SER A 743 0.33 8.17 5.89
C SER A 743 1.39 9.26 6.07
N ALA A 744 1.54 9.75 7.30
CA ALA A 744 2.66 10.60 7.70
C ALA A 744 4.01 9.85 7.81
N CYS A 745 4.05 8.52 7.59
CA CYS A 745 5.30 7.75 7.65
C CYS A 745 6.27 8.17 6.55
N GLU A 746 7.53 8.43 6.91
CA GLU A 746 8.61 8.64 5.93
C GLU A 746 8.78 7.42 5.00
N CYS A 747 8.40 6.25 5.51
CA CYS A 747 8.44 4.97 4.79
C CYS A 747 7.39 4.82 3.67
N GLU A 748 6.40 5.70 3.56
CA GLU A 748 5.43 5.65 2.45
C GLU A 748 6.11 5.92 1.10
N ARG A 749 7.17 6.75 1.12
CA ARG A 749 8.03 6.96 -0.04
C ARG A 749 9.03 5.79 -0.15
N SER A 750 9.01 5.10 -1.29
CA SER A 750 10.00 4.06 -1.58
C SER A 750 11.09 4.60 -2.50
N ASN A 751 12.34 4.28 -2.17
CA ASN A 751 13.51 4.51 -3.02
C ASN A 751 14.06 3.22 -3.63
N ASP A 752 13.33 2.11 -3.50
CA ASP A 752 13.74 0.81 -4.02
C ASP A 752 13.63 0.77 -5.54
N LEU A 753 14.64 0.20 -6.20
CA LEU A 753 14.61 -0.05 -7.64
C LEU A 753 13.99 -1.42 -7.92
N ARG A 754 12.82 -1.41 -8.54
CA ARG A 754 12.15 -2.63 -9.04
C ARG A 754 12.34 -2.73 -10.55
N LEU A 755 12.14 -3.93 -11.11
CA LEU A 755 12.25 -4.13 -12.57
C LEU A 755 11.38 -3.14 -13.36
N GLY A 756 10.16 -2.86 -12.89
CA GLY A 756 9.28 -1.86 -13.49
C GLY A 756 9.88 -0.45 -13.51
N SER A 757 10.51 -0.03 -12.40
CA SER A 757 11.20 1.26 -12.28
C SER A 757 12.37 1.38 -13.26
N VAL A 758 13.16 0.30 -13.42
CA VAL A 758 14.27 0.26 -14.37
C VAL A 758 13.78 0.32 -15.82
N MET A 759 12.72 -0.44 -16.16
CA MET A 759 12.13 -0.42 -17.51
C MET A 759 11.52 0.96 -17.85
N ALA A 760 10.94 1.64 -16.86
CA ALA A 760 10.38 2.98 -17.03
C ALA A 760 11.45 4.04 -17.38
N LEU A 761 12.69 3.86 -16.92
CA LEU A 761 13.81 4.76 -17.23
C LEU A 761 14.47 4.42 -18.57
N LEU A 762 14.75 3.14 -18.83
CA LEU A 762 15.49 2.71 -20.02
C LEU A 762 14.67 2.77 -21.30
N SER A 763 13.42 2.33 -21.25
CA SER A 763 12.56 2.17 -22.43
C SER A 763 11.14 2.72 -22.24
N GLY A 764 10.92 3.47 -21.16
CA GLY A 764 9.62 4.05 -20.86
C GLY A 764 9.36 5.33 -21.66
N PRO A 765 8.09 5.63 -21.97
CA PRO A 765 7.73 6.80 -22.78
C PRO A 765 8.09 8.12 -22.09
N ALA A 766 8.10 8.19 -20.75
CA ALA A 766 8.40 9.44 -20.04
C ALA A 766 9.79 10.03 -20.37
N VAL A 767 10.81 9.17 -20.50
CA VAL A 767 12.17 9.58 -20.88
C VAL A 767 12.30 9.65 -22.40
N ALA A 768 11.77 8.65 -23.12
CA ALA A 768 11.86 8.58 -24.58
C ALA A 768 11.19 9.78 -25.26
N ASP A 769 9.98 10.15 -24.81
CA ASP A 769 9.22 11.28 -25.37
C ASP A 769 9.93 12.61 -25.09
N ALA A 770 10.50 12.79 -23.89
CA ALA A 770 11.25 14.00 -23.55
C ALA A 770 12.51 14.18 -24.42
N ILE A 771 13.21 13.10 -24.74
CA ILE A 771 14.40 13.12 -25.61
C ILE A 771 13.99 13.25 -27.09
N GLY A 772 12.91 12.59 -27.49
CA GLY A 772 12.40 12.56 -28.85
C GLY A 772 11.58 13.80 -29.27
N ASP A 773 11.14 14.65 -28.33
CA ASP A 773 10.32 15.82 -28.64
C ASP A 773 11.06 16.80 -29.56
N THR A 774 10.45 17.13 -30.70
CA THR A 774 11.03 18.00 -31.74
C THR A 774 11.19 19.45 -31.29
N LYS A 775 10.52 19.87 -30.22
CA LYS A 775 10.60 21.20 -29.61
C LYS A 775 11.51 21.25 -28.40
N ASN A 776 12.23 20.17 -28.08
CA ASN A 776 13.13 20.16 -26.94
C ASN A 776 14.35 21.07 -27.14
N GLY A 777 15.09 21.29 -26.07
CA GLY A 777 16.30 22.11 -26.07
C GLY A 777 17.49 21.48 -26.79
N LEU A 778 17.47 20.16 -27.06
CA LEU A 778 18.56 19.47 -27.77
C LEU A 778 18.56 19.85 -29.26
N ALA A 779 17.39 19.91 -29.90
CA ALA A 779 17.27 20.33 -31.30
C ALA A 779 17.80 21.76 -31.52
N LYS A 780 17.54 22.67 -30.56
CA LYS A 780 18.10 24.02 -30.57
C LYS A 780 19.61 24.01 -30.36
N LEU A 781 20.12 23.19 -29.44
CA LEU A 781 21.54 23.09 -29.17
C LEU A 781 22.32 22.59 -30.41
N VAL A 782 21.84 21.52 -31.03
CA VAL A 782 22.46 20.93 -32.24
C VAL A 782 22.47 21.89 -33.42
N SER A 783 21.44 22.72 -33.56
CA SER A 783 21.38 23.72 -34.64
C SER A 783 22.24 24.96 -34.40
N THR A 784 22.66 25.22 -33.15
CA THR A 784 23.45 26.40 -32.79
C THR A 784 24.93 26.11 -32.54
N GLU A 785 25.29 24.91 -32.08
CA GLU A 785 26.68 24.47 -31.92
C GLU A 785 27.13 23.60 -33.10
N SER A 786 28.08 24.10 -33.88
CA SER A 786 28.61 23.42 -35.07
C SER A 786 29.76 22.45 -34.77
N ASP A 787 30.44 22.61 -33.64
CA ASP A 787 31.56 21.76 -33.22
C ASP A 787 31.06 20.58 -32.39
N ASP A 788 31.26 19.37 -32.90
CA ASP A 788 30.79 18.14 -32.26
C ASP A 788 31.44 17.86 -30.89
N ALA A 789 32.69 18.30 -30.68
CA ALA A 789 33.34 18.16 -29.37
C ALA A 789 32.72 19.11 -28.34
N LYS A 790 32.42 20.36 -28.74
CA LYS A 790 31.73 21.33 -27.88
C LYS A 790 30.28 20.94 -27.63
N LEU A 791 29.61 20.39 -28.64
CA LEU A 791 28.25 19.86 -28.50
C LEU A 791 28.21 18.72 -27.47
N ALA A 792 29.17 17.78 -27.54
CA ALA A 792 29.29 16.73 -26.55
C ALA A 792 29.52 17.30 -25.15
N ASP A 793 30.50 18.20 -24.98
CA ASP A 793 30.78 18.84 -23.70
C ASP A 793 29.57 19.59 -23.12
N GLU A 794 28.84 20.33 -23.95
CA GLU A 794 27.63 21.05 -23.52
C GLU A 794 26.51 20.10 -23.06
N ILE A 795 26.37 18.92 -23.67
CA ILE A 795 25.44 17.88 -23.22
C ILE A 795 25.87 17.31 -21.86
N PHE A 796 27.17 17.08 -21.63
CA PHE A 796 27.68 16.68 -20.31
C PHE A 796 27.43 17.75 -19.25
N MET A 797 27.72 19.01 -19.58
CA MET A 797 27.46 20.17 -18.71
C MET A 797 25.97 20.32 -18.37
N ARG A 798 25.10 20.05 -19.33
CA ARG A 798 23.65 20.16 -19.14
C ARG A 798 23.07 18.99 -18.34
N VAL A 799 23.52 17.76 -18.58
CA VAL A 799 22.94 16.56 -17.96
C VAL A 799 23.60 16.22 -16.64
N LEU A 800 24.94 16.16 -16.60
CA LEU A 800 25.71 15.78 -15.42
C LEU A 800 26.24 16.98 -14.62
N ASN A 801 26.03 18.22 -15.10
CA ASN A 801 26.49 19.45 -14.44
C ASN A 801 28.00 19.53 -14.20
N ARG A 802 28.78 18.92 -15.10
CA ARG A 802 30.24 19.03 -15.14
C ARG A 802 30.76 18.97 -16.57
N PRO A 803 31.98 19.48 -16.84
CA PRO A 803 32.61 19.32 -18.14
C PRO A 803 32.83 17.84 -18.47
N ALA A 804 32.78 17.51 -19.75
CA ALA A 804 33.22 16.23 -20.27
C ALA A 804 34.75 16.14 -20.17
N THR A 805 35.25 14.96 -19.82
CA THR A 805 36.69 14.67 -19.93
C THR A 805 37.08 14.43 -21.37
N ASP A 806 38.35 14.64 -21.73
CA ASP A 806 38.88 14.35 -23.07
C ASP A 806 38.59 12.90 -23.52
N THR A 807 38.59 11.96 -22.57
CA THR A 807 38.28 10.55 -22.84
C THR A 807 36.80 10.36 -23.18
N GLU A 808 35.91 11.04 -22.46
CA GLU A 808 34.46 11.02 -22.73
C GLU A 808 34.16 11.63 -24.08
N ILE A 809 34.74 12.80 -24.41
CA ILE A 809 34.58 13.43 -25.73
C ILE A 809 35.03 12.48 -26.84
N LYS A 810 36.24 11.90 -26.74
CA LYS A 810 36.75 10.96 -27.75
C LYS A 810 35.85 9.74 -27.92
N LYS A 811 35.33 9.16 -26.83
CA LYS A 811 34.42 8.02 -26.89
C LYS A 811 33.06 8.38 -27.48
N THR A 812 32.51 9.55 -27.13
CA THR A 812 31.27 10.07 -27.70
C THR A 812 31.41 10.25 -29.21
N LEU A 813 32.46 10.92 -29.68
CA LEU A 813 32.70 11.12 -31.11
C LEU A 813 32.92 9.79 -31.85
N ALA A 814 33.63 8.84 -31.23
CA ALA A 814 33.77 7.50 -31.79
C ALA A 814 32.43 6.79 -31.94
N SER A 815 31.53 6.91 -30.95
CA SER A 815 30.15 6.37 -31.02
C SER A 815 29.32 7.07 -32.09
N TRP A 816 29.42 8.39 -32.25
CA TRP A 816 28.69 9.12 -33.29
C TRP A 816 29.12 8.71 -34.70
N ASN A 817 30.39 8.34 -34.86
CA ASN A 817 30.92 7.81 -36.12
C ASN A 817 30.45 6.38 -36.44
N THR A 818 29.79 5.66 -35.51
CA THR A 818 29.22 4.33 -35.82
C THR A 818 27.84 4.40 -36.46
N ILE A 819 27.16 5.56 -36.46
CA ILE A 819 25.80 5.70 -37.02
C ILE A 819 25.75 5.30 -38.51
N ASP A 820 26.68 5.78 -39.34
CA ASP A 820 26.71 5.43 -40.77
C ASP A 820 27.00 3.94 -41.03
N PRO A 821 28.03 3.31 -40.42
CA PRO A 821 28.27 1.89 -40.64
C PRO A 821 27.17 1.00 -40.05
N GLU A 822 26.55 1.36 -38.92
CA GLU A 822 25.40 0.62 -38.36
C GLU A 822 24.18 0.71 -39.26
N HIS A 823 23.87 1.91 -39.76
CA HIS A 823 22.82 2.10 -40.77
C HIS A 823 23.09 1.24 -42.01
N THR A 824 24.31 1.29 -42.55
CA THR A 824 24.71 0.49 -43.73
C THR A 824 24.54 -1.00 -43.46
N GLN A 825 24.93 -1.49 -42.29
CA GLN A 825 24.75 -2.89 -41.89
C GLN A 825 23.28 -3.28 -41.76
N LEU A 826 22.45 -2.41 -41.17
CA LEU A 826 21.01 -2.63 -41.03
C LEU A 826 20.32 -2.70 -42.39
N ILE A 827 20.62 -1.77 -43.30
CA ILE A 827 20.09 -1.78 -44.67
C ILE A 827 20.55 -3.02 -45.42
N ALA A 828 21.83 -3.42 -45.30
CA ALA A 828 22.33 -4.64 -45.92
C ALA A 828 21.64 -5.89 -45.35
N ALA A 829 21.39 -5.94 -44.04
CA ALA A 829 20.67 -7.03 -43.39
C ALA A 829 19.20 -7.10 -43.82
N TRP A 830 18.53 -5.95 -43.94
CA TRP A 830 17.19 -5.86 -44.49
C TRP A 830 17.16 -6.33 -45.95
N GLN A 831 18.04 -5.83 -46.82
CA GLN A 831 18.11 -6.21 -48.23
C GLN A 831 18.41 -7.70 -48.42
N ALA A 832 19.34 -8.26 -47.64
CA ALA A 832 19.63 -9.68 -47.66
C ALA A 832 18.42 -10.52 -47.24
N LYS A 833 17.70 -10.11 -46.18
CA LYS A 833 16.48 -10.79 -45.74
C LYS A 833 15.34 -10.66 -46.74
N GLU A 834 15.22 -9.50 -47.40
CA GLU A 834 14.25 -9.24 -48.46
C GLU A 834 14.54 -10.15 -49.67
N GLN A 835 15.80 -10.29 -50.09
CA GLN A 835 16.21 -11.21 -51.16
C GLN A 835 15.98 -12.69 -50.79
N GLU A 836 16.30 -13.08 -49.55
CA GLU A 836 16.06 -14.45 -49.04
C GLU A 836 14.56 -14.79 -49.06
N GLN A 837 13.72 -13.85 -48.65
CA GLN A 837 12.27 -14.07 -48.51
C GLN A 837 11.50 -13.83 -49.82
N ALA A 838 12.02 -13.05 -50.76
CA ALA A 838 11.37 -12.76 -52.04
C ALA A 838 10.88 -14.01 -52.82
N PRO A 839 11.69 -15.06 -53.05
CA PRO A 839 11.21 -16.26 -53.76
C PRO A 839 10.20 -17.06 -52.92
N ILE A 840 10.30 -17.03 -51.60
CA ILE A 840 9.37 -17.71 -50.68
C ILE A 840 8.01 -17.00 -50.71
N ILE A 841 8.02 -15.67 -50.62
CA ILE A 841 6.84 -14.80 -50.71
C ILE A 841 6.19 -14.97 -52.09
N ALA A 842 6.97 -14.91 -53.18
CA ALA A 842 6.47 -15.06 -54.53
C ALA A 842 5.84 -16.44 -54.76
N LYS A 843 6.46 -17.50 -54.25
CA LYS A 843 5.90 -18.86 -54.31
C LYS A 843 4.63 -18.98 -53.46
N ALA A 844 4.65 -18.50 -52.22
CA ALA A 844 3.50 -18.54 -51.33
C ALA A 844 2.31 -17.76 -51.91
N GLU A 845 2.57 -16.64 -52.59
CA GLU A 845 1.55 -15.85 -53.27
C GLU A 845 1.04 -16.57 -54.54
N ALA A 846 1.91 -17.19 -55.32
CA ALA A 846 1.50 -18.01 -56.46
C ALA A 846 0.66 -19.22 -56.02
N ASP A 847 1.06 -19.92 -54.96
CA ASP A 847 0.33 -21.03 -54.35
C ASP A 847 -1.03 -20.55 -53.80
N ARG A 848 -1.08 -19.36 -53.19
CA ARG A 848 -2.32 -18.72 -52.72
C ARG A 848 -3.26 -18.43 -53.89
N LEU A 849 -2.77 -17.81 -54.97
CA LEU A 849 -3.57 -17.51 -56.16
C LEU A 849 -4.08 -18.78 -56.85
N ALA A 850 -3.26 -19.84 -56.93
CA ALA A 850 -3.66 -21.13 -57.46
C ALA A 850 -4.73 -21.81 -56.57
N ALA A 851 -4.60 -21.72 -55.25
CA ALA A 851 -5.60 -22.22 -54.31
C ALA A 851 -6.93 -21.47 -54.43
N ILE A 852 -6.90 -20.14 -54.60
CA ILE A 852 -8.09 -19.33 -54.86
C ILE A 852 -8.78 -19.77 -56.16
N ASP A 853 -8.03 -19.91 -57.25
CA ASP A 853 -8.60 -20.35 -58.54
C ASP A 853 -9.19 -21.77 -58.46
N GLY A 854 -8.49 -22.70 -57.81
CA GLY A 854 -8.95 -24.06 -57.56
C GLY A 854 -10.25 -24.09 -56.72
N ALA A 855 -10.28 -23.34 -55.63
CA ALA A 855 -11.45 -23.24 -54.76
C ALA A 855 -12.66 -22.61 -55.49
N LYS A 856 -12.44 -21.58 -56.32
CA LYS A 856 -13.50 -20.98 -57.16
C LYS A 856 -14.07 -21.96 -58.17
N LYS A 857 -13.21 -22.71 -58.88
CA LYS A 857 -13.64 -23.73 -59.86
C LYS A 857 -14.46 -24.83 -59.19
N GLU A 858 -13.99 -25.33 -58.05
CA GLU A 858 -14.68 -26.39 -57.31
C GLU A 858 -16.01 -25.91 -56.71
N LEU A 859 -16.07 -24.68 -56.21
CA LEU A 859 -17.31 -24.05 -55.77
C LEU A 859 -18.32 -23.96 -56.93
N GLY A 860 -17.91 -23.41 -58.08
CA GLY A 860 -18.80 -23.28 -59.25
C GLY A 860 -19.26 -24.61 -59.83
N ARG A 861 -18.37 -25.62 -59.86
CA ARG A 861 -18.70 -26.99 -60.27
C ARG A 861 -19.78 -27.59 -59.36
N TYR A 862 -19.57 -27.49 -58.05
CA TYR A 862 -20.48 -28.05 -57.06
C TYR A 862 -21.84 -27.33 -57.05
N GLU A 863 -21.86 -26.00 -57.13
CA GLU A 863 -23.08 -25.21 -57.26
C GLU A 863 -23.90 -25.62 -58.49
N THR A 864 -23.24 -25.95 -59.61
CA THR A 864 -23.90 -26.47 -60.83
C THR A 864 -24.46 -27.89 -60.61
N GLU A 865 -23.71 -28.77 -59.94
CA GLU A 865 -24.10 -30.16 -59.65
C GLU A 865 -25.37 -30.25 -58.79
N ILE A 866 -25.51 -29.37 -57.79
CA ILE A 866 -26.65 -29.39 -56.86
C ILE A 866 -27.84 -28.55 -57.34
N ALA A 867 -27.68 -27.71 -58.38
CA ALA A 867 -28.74 -26.81 -58.86
C ALA A 867 -30.10 -27.51 -59.12
N PRO A 868 -30.17 -28.72 -59.71
CA PRO A 868 -31.45 -29.43 -59.89
C PRO A 868 -32.11 -29.82 -58.56
N LYS A 869 -31.30 -30.21 -57.56
CA LYS A 869 -31.77 -30.59 -56.21
C LYS A 869 -32.31 -29.38 -55.47
N VAL A 870 -31.63 -28.23 -55.58
CA VAL A 870 -32.09 -26.96 -54.99
C VAL A 870 -33.39 -26.49 -55.64
N ALA A 871 -33.50 -26.58 -56.97
CA ALA A 871 -34.72 -26.21 -57.69
C ALA A 871 -35.92 -27.10 -57.30
N ALA A 872 -35.70 -28.41 -57.11
CA ALA A 872 -36.74 -29.32 -56.65
C ALA A 872 -37.20 -29.01 -55.20
N ALA A 873 -36.25 -28.71 -54.30
CA ALA A 873 -36.56 -28.30 -52.95
C ALA A 873 -37.34 -26.97 -52.89
N GLU A 874 -37.01 -26.01 -53.77
CA GLU A 874 -37.70 -24.71 -53.81
C GLU A 874 -39.13 -24.88 -54.33
N LYS A 875 -39.33 -25.74 -55.34
CA LYS A 875 -40.67 -26.11 -55.81
C LYS A 875 -41.52 -26.74 -54.70
N GLN A 876 -40.93 -27.62 -53.88
CA GLN A 876 -41.60 -28.23 -52.74
C GLN A 876 -41.95 -27.19 -51.67
N ARG A 877 -41.02 -26.30 -51.32
CA ARG A 877 -41.24 -25.19 -50.39
C ARG A 877 -42.42 -24.31 -50.83
N GLN A 878 -42.48 -23.92 -52.11
CA GLN A 878 -43.60 -23.12 -52.64
C GLN A 878 -44.94 -23.86 -52.50
N ALA A 879 -44.98 -25.17 -52.72
CA ALA A 879 -46.18 -25.98 -52.50
C ALA A 879 -46.59 -26.03 -51.01
N ASP A 880 -45.62 -26.14 -50.10
CA ASP A 880 -45.86 -26.16 -48.65
C ASP A 880 -46.29 -24.78 -48.11
N ILE A 881 -45.80 -23.67 -48.68
CA ILE A 881 -46.30 -22.31 -48.41
C ILE A 881 -47.78 -22.22 -48.82
N ALA A 882 -48.10 -22.61 -50.05
CA ALA A 882 -49.48 -22.53 -50.57
C ALA A 882 -50.46 -23.36 -49.71
N LYS A 883 -50.04 -24.56 -49.27
CA LYS A 883 -50.84 -25.42 -48.39
C LYS A 883 -51.04 -24.80 -47.00
N ALA A 884 -49.99 -24.26 -46.40
CA ALA A 884 -50.07 -23.64 -45.08
C ALA A 884 -50.91 -22.36 -45.09
N ASP A 885 -50.78 -21.53 -46.14
CA ASP A 885 -51.57 -20.31 -46.34
C ASP A 885 -53.05 -20.63 -46.51
N ALA A 886 -53.38 -21.65 -47.30
CA ALA A 886 -54.76 -22.11 -47.45
C ALA A 886 -55.36 -22.60 -46.12
N ALA A 887 -54.61 -23.36 -45.32
CA ALA A 887 -55.07 -23.86 -44.02
C ALA A 887 -55.29 -22.74 -42.99
N MET A 888 -54.41 -21.74 -42.96
CA MET A 888 -54.56 -20.56 -42.10
C MET A 888 -55.80 -19.75 -42.48
N LYS A 889 -55.99 -19.45 -43.77
CA LYS A 889 -57.16 -18.71 -44.27
C LYS A 889 -58.48 -19.44 -44.03
N ASP A 890 -58.48 -20.77 -44.13
CA ASP A 890 -59.65 -21.59 -43.82
C ASP A 890 -60.04 -21.49 -42.33
N TYR A 891 -59.05 -21.52 -41.42
CA TYR A 891 -59.29 -21.34 -39.98
C TYR A 891 -59.90 -19.97 -39.66
N GLU A 892 -59.34 -18.89 -40.22
CA GLU A 892 -59.87 -17.52 -40.04
C GLU A 892 -61.33 -17.43 -40.48
N LYS A 893 -61.67 -18.06 -41.60
CA LYS A 893 -63.00 -18.00 -42.19
C LYS A 893 -64.02 -18.86 -41.45
N THR A 894 -63.63 -20.03 -40.93
CA THR A 894 -64.59 -21.06 -40.50
C THR A 894 -64.59 -21.34 -39.00
N LYS A 895 -63.49 -21.07 -38.28
CA LYS A 895 -63.31 -21.50 -36.87
C LYS A 895 -63.07 -20.35 -35.90
N LEU A 896 -62.42 -19.27 -36.34
CA LEU A 896 -62.01 -18.17 -35.46
C LEU A 896 -63.20 -17.54 -34.71
N ALA A 897 -64.32 -17.27 -35.37
CA ALA A 897 -65.48 -16.66 -34.73
C ALA A 897 -66.03 -17.50 -33.57
N ALA A 898 -66.15 -18.82 -33.74
CA ALA A 898 -66.58 -19.73 -32.69
C ALA A 898 -65.55 -19.84 -31.55
N ALA A 899 -64.26 -19.78 -31.88
CA ALA A 899 -63.18 -19.76 -30.89
C ALA A 899 -63.23 -18.49 -30.02
N VAL A 900 -63.48 -17.32 -30.62
CA VAL A 900 -63.67 -16.05 -29.91
C VAL A 900 -64.87 -16.12 -28.96
N THR A 901 -66.03 -16.63 -29.43
CA THR A 901 -67.21 -16.78 -28.56
C THR A 901 -66.92 -17.72 -27.38
N LYS A 902 -66.23 -18.85 -27.62
CA LYS A 902 -65.84 -19.77 -26.56
C LYS A 902 -64.90 -19.12 -25.54
N PHE A 903 -63.95 -18.30 -26.00
CA PHE A 903 -63.11 -17.51 -25.10
C PHE A 903 -63.97 -16.59 -24.25
N GLU A 904 -64.86 -15.81 -24.86
CA GLU A 904 -65.74 -14.87 -24.14
C GLU A 904 -66.58 -15.55 -23.04
N GLU A 905 -67.07 -16.77 -23.26
CA GLU A 905 -67.82 -17.56 -22.27
C GLU A 905 -66.96 -18.16 -21.17
N THR A 906 -65.68 -18.44 -21.46
CA THR A 906 -64.78 -19.21 -20.58
C THR A 906 -63.66 -18.38 -19.95
N VAL A 907 -63.59 -17.07 -20.23
CA VAL A 907 -62.65 -16.17 -19.56
C VAL A 907 -62.85 -16.30 -18.05
N PRO A 908 -61.85 -16.81 -17.29
CA PRO A 908 -61.99 -16.90 -15.85
C PRO A 908 -62.17 -15.49 -15.28
N VAL A 909 -63.15 -15.29 -14.39
CA VAL A 909 -63.37 -14.00 -13.70
C VAL A 909 -62.06 -13.49 -13.07
N ALA A 910 -61.19 -14.40 -12.63
CA ALA A 910 -59.86 -14.07 -12.11
C ALA A 910 -58.97 -13.25 -13.08
N ARG A 911 -59.13 -13.42 -14.41
CA ARG A 911 -58.36 -12.70 -15.44
C ARG A 911 -58.92 -11.31 -15.76
N THR A 912 -60.09 -10.93 -15.24
CA THR A 912 -60.65 -9.59 -15.44
C THR A 912 -60.30 -8.60 -14.33
N TYR A 913 -59.59 -9.04 -13.28
CA TYR A 913 -59.18 -8.20 -12.15
C TYR A 913 -57.92 -7.36 -12.39
N THR A 914 -56.97 -7.86 -13.20
CA THR A 914 -55.69 -7.15 -13.45
C THR A 914 -55.64 -6.71 -14.90
N GLY A 915 -55.71 -5.41 -15.15
CA GLY A 915 -55.58 -4.81 -16.49
C GLY A 915 -54.14 -4.48 -16.83
N TRP A 916 -53.66 -4.99 -17.96
CA TRP A 916 -52.31 -4.76 -18.45
C TRP A 916 -52.30 -3.71 -19.55
N GLU A 917 -51.38 -2.75 -19.44
CA GLU A 917 -51.07 -1.76 -20.46
C GLU A 917 -49.72 -2.08 -21.09
N LEU A 918 -49.68 -2.07 -22.42
CA LEU A 918 -48.46 -2.38 -23.17
C LEU A 918 -47.44 -1.26 -22.98
N LEU A 919 -46.23 -1.62 -22.59
CA LEU A 919 -45.13 -0.67 -22.47
C LEU A 919 -44.45 -0.47 -23.81
N ASP A 920 -44.22 0.80 -24.18
CA ASP A 920 -43.54 1.14 -25.42
C ASP A 920 -42.02 1.35 -25.18
N PRO A 921 -41.14 0.45 -25.66
CA PRO A 921 -39.70 0.60 -25.49
C PRO A 921 -39.14 1.79 -26.29
N ALA A 922 -38.47 2.70 -25.58
CA ALA A 922 -37.85 3.90 -26.13
C ALA A 922 -36.40 3.66 -26.60
N ASP A 923 -35.61 2.87 -25.86
CA ASP A 923 -34.23 2.53 -26.19
C ASP A 923 -33.90 1.11 -25.72
N MET A 924 -33.16 0.35 -26.53
CA MET A 924 -32.88 -1.06 -26.28
C MET A 924 -31.43 -1.40 -26.63
N LYS A 925 -30.74 -2.12 -25.75
CA LYS A 925 -29.34 -2.53 -25.94
C LYS A 925 -29.12 -3.97 -25.51
N SER A 926 -28.11 -4.60 -26.10
CA SER A 926 -27.58 -5.89 -25.68
C SER A 926 -26.08 -5.80 -25.41
N THR A 927 -25.56 -6.59 -24.47
CA THR A 927 -24.14 -6.56 -24.10
C THR A 927 -23.20 -7.06 -25.19
N ASN A 928 -23.69 -7.93 -26.07
CA ASN A 928 -22.91 -8.54 -27.15
C ASN A 928 -23.20 -7.91 -28.53
N GLY A 929 -23.93 -6.80 -28.57
CA GLY A 929 -24.22 -6.05 -29.80
C GLY A 929 -25.29 -6.67 -30.71
N ILE A 930 -26.00 -7.71 -30.28
CA ILE A 930 -27.20 -8.20 -30.99
C ILE A 930 -28.24 -7.07 -31.06
N THR A 931 -28.70 -6.76 -32.27
CA THR A 931 -29.76 -5.77 -32.49
C THR A 931 -31.08 -6.24 -31.87
N LEU A 932 -31.70 -5.40 -31.04
CA LEU A 932 -33.06 -5.61 -30.54
C LEU A 932 -34.03 -4.74 -31.36
N THR A 933 -34.95 -5.38 -32.07
CA THR A 933 -35.86 -4.71 -33.01
C THR A 933 -37.27 -4.65 -32.42
N LYS A 934 -37.80 -3.43 -32.28
CA LYS A 934 -39.22 -3.22 -31.93
C LYS A 934 -40.09 -3.58 -33.13
N MET A 935 -41.07 -4.45 -32.92
CA MET A 935 -42.03 -4.93 -33.89
C MET A 935 -43.30 -4.06 -33.87
N ALA A 936 -44.12 -4.17 -34.92
CA ALA A 936 -45.32 -3.34 -35.08
C ALA A 936 -46.40 -3.56 -34.00
N ASP A 937 -46.44 -4.75 -33.41
CA ASP A 937 -47.32 -5.14 -32.29
C ASP A 937 -46.78 -4.71 -30.91
N GLY A 938 -45.69 -3.93 -30.88
CA GLY A 938 -45.00 -3.48 -29.67
C GLY A 938 -44.10 -4.53 -29.03
N SER A 939 -43.98 -5.73 -29.62
CA SER A 939 -43.01 -6.72 -29.17
C SER A 939 -41.58 -6.41 -29.61
N ILE A 940 -40.62 -7.10 -29.02
CA ILE A 940 -39.19 -6.95 -29.23
C ILE A 940 -38.66 -8.28 -29.73
N LYS A 941 -37.98 -8.24 -30.88
CA LYS A 941 -37.30 -9.40 -31.47
C LYS A 941 -35.79 -9.19 -31.45
N ALA A 942 -35.07 -10.14 -30.87
CA ALA A 942 -33.61 -10.13 -30.87
C ALA A 942 -33.07 -10.61 -32.24
N GLY A 943 -31.97 -10.01 -32.69
CA GLY A 943 -31.22 -10.45 -33.86
C GLY A 943 -30.54 -11.82 -33.65
N PRO A 944 -29.93 -12.38 -34.71
CA PRO A 944 -29.41 -13.75 -34.70
C PRO A 944 -28.38 -14.00 -33.59
N GLN A 945 -28.36 -15.23 -33.09
CA GLN A 945 -27.54 -15.66 -31.96
C GLN A 945 -26.03 -15.53 -32.24
N THR A 946 -25.26 -15.10 -31.23
CA THR A 946 -23.80 -15.20 -31.21
C THR A 946 -23.35 -16.26 -30.21
N SER A 947 -22.09 -16.68 -30.24
CA SER A 947 -21.53 -17.63 -29.26
C SER A 947 -21.28 -17.03 -27.86
N GLN A 948 -21.74 -15.80 -27.60
CA GLN A 948 -21.49 -15.04 -26.37
C GLN A 948 -22.79 -14.71 -25.62
N ASN A 949 -22.72 -14.56 -24.29
CA ASN A 949 -23.86 -14.16 -23.45
C ASN A 949 -24.45 -12.80 -23.87
N ALA A 950 -25.77 -12.67 -23.78
CA ALA A 950 -26.52 -11.51 -24.24
C ALA A 950 -27.47 -11.03 -23.16
N ASP A 951 -27.05 -10.06 -22.34
CA ASP A 951 -27.94 -9.40 -21.39
C ASP A 951 -28.65 -8.25 -22.09
N TYR A 952 -29.94 -8.07 -21.83
CA TYR A 952 -30.76 -7.03 -22.48
C TYR A 952 -31.04 -5.89 -21.52
N THR A 953 -30.94 -4.65 -22.01
CA THR A 953 -31.37 -3.44 -21.30
C THR A 953 -32.45 -2.74 -22.11
N ILE A 954 -33.66 -2.63 -21.56
CA ILE A 954 -34.83 -2.03 -22.20
C ILE A 954 -35.24 -0.80 -21.40
N ASN A 955 -35.20 0.38 -22.01
CA ASN A 955 -35.70 1.61 -21.42
C ASN A 955 -37.08 1.93 -21.98
N VAL A 956 -38.03 2.27 -21.12
CA VAL A 956 -39.42 2.61 -21.43
C VAL A 956 -39.76 3.93 -20.75
N ASP A 957 -40.39 4.85 -21.49
CA ASP A 957 -40.98 6.06 -20.92
C ASP A 957 -42.50 5.87 -20.83
N THR A 958 -43.08 5.92 -19.62
CA THR A 958 -44.52 5.73 -19.41
C THR A 958 -45.14 6.88 -18.61
N LYS A 959 -46.42 7.18 -18.88
CA LYS A 959 -47.23 8.15 -18.12
C LYS A 959 -48.09 7.50 -17.03
N LEU A 960 -47.95 6.19 -16.82
CA LEU A 960 -48.69 5.48 -15.78
C LEU A 960 -48.25 5.95 -14.39
N ALA A 961 -49.21 6.37 -13.58
CA ALA A 961 -49.02 6.69 -12.16
C ALA A 961 -49.57 5.56 -11.29
N GLY A 962 -48.86 5.19 -10.22
CA GLY A 962 -49.27 4.13 -9.31
C GLY A 962 -49.12 2.69 -9.86
N ILE A 963 -48.11 2.43 -10.68
CA ILE A 963 -47.75 1.10 -11.19
C ILE A 963 -47.50 0.15 -10.02
N THR A 964 -48.23 -0.97 -9.99
CA THR A 964 -48.17 -2.00 -8.95
C THR A 964 -47.45 -3.28 -9.40
N GLY A 965 -47.28 -3.49 -10.71
CA GLY A 965 -46.56 -4.64 -11.24
C GLY A 965 -46.21 -4.57 -12.72
N ILE A 966 -45.34 -5.48 -13.14
CA ILE A 966 -44.83 -5.64 -14.50
C ILE A 966 -45.10 -7.06 -14.97
N MET A 967 -45.43 -7.23 -16.25
CA MET A 967 -45.50 -8.56 -16.89
C MET A 967 -44.52 -8.64 -18.06
N LEU A 968 -43.72 -9.70 -18.07
CA LEU A 968 -42.93 -10.13 -19.21
C LEU A 968 -43.69 -11.24 -19.94
N GLU A 969 -44.05 -10.97 -21.19
CA GLU A 969 -44.65 -11.96 -22.09
C GLU A 969 -43.62 -12.38 -23.12
N VAL A 970 -43.44 -13.68 -23.28
CA VAL A 970 -42.49 -14.28 -24.24
C VAL A 970 -43.27 -14.99 -25.34
N LEU A 971 -42.96 -14.69 -26.60
CA LEU A 971 -43.79 -15.00 -27.77
C LEU A 971 -43.11 -16.03 -28.69
N PRO A 972 -43.82 -17.05 -29.19
CA PRO A 972 -43.27 -17.99 -30.17
C PRO A 972 -43.00 -17.30 -31.52
N SER A 973 -41.96 -17.75 -32.23
CA SER A 973 -41.58 -17.21 -33.55
C SER A 973 -41.34 -18.32 -34.56
N ALA A 974 -41.72 -18.08 -35.83
CA ALA A 974 -41.69 -19.10 -36.88
C ALA A 974 -40.26 -19.47 -37.33
N ASP A 975 -39.34 -18.53 -37.16
CA ASP A 975 -37.92 -18.60 -37.51
C ASP A 975 -37.02 -18.99 -36.33
N GLU A 976 -37.60 -19.24 -35.16
CA GLU A 976 -36.87 -19.70 -33.97
C GLU A 976 -37.00 -21.22 -33.78
N PRO A 977 -35.97 -21.88 -33.21
CA PRO A 977 -35.99 -23.32 -32.97
C PRO A 977 -37.22 -23.76 -32.18
N GLY A 978 -37.83 -24.89 -32.57
CA GLY A 978 -38.99 -25.45 -31.87
C GLY A 978 -40.23 -24.56 -31.85
N PHE A 979 -40.26 -23.50 -32.68
CA PHE A 979 -41.28 -22.44 -32.69
C PHE A 979 -41.41 -21.69 -31.35
N GLY A 980 -40.47 -21.85 -30.42
CA GLY A 980 -40.61 -21.27 -29.09
C GLY A 980 -40.07 -19.84 -28.98
N PRO A 981 -40.30 -19.19 -27.84
CA PRO A 981 -39.83 -17.83 -27.59
C PRO A 981 -38.33 -17.70 -27.30
N GLY A 982 -37.63 -18.82 -27.10
CA GLY A 982 -36.20 -18.86 -26.82
C GLY A 982 -35.39 -19.61 -27.87
N ARG A 983 -34.08 -19.34 -27.92
CA ARG A 983 -33.19 -19.86 -28.98
C ARG A 983 -32.73 -21.31 -28.78
N ALA A 984 -32.87 -21.88 -27.59
CA ALA A 984 -32.46 -23.26 -27.31
C ALA A 984 -33.63 -24.23 -27.52
N ALA A 985 -33.89 -24.62 -28.78
CA ALA A 985 -35.03 -25.48 -29.15
C ALA A 985 -36.38 -24.93 -28.65
N GLY A 986 -36.51 -23.60 -28.61
CA GLY A 986 -37.71 -22.90 -28.14
C GLY A 986 -37.65 -22.48 -26.66
N ASN A 987 -36.62 -22.91 -25.91
CA ASN A 987 -36.42 -22.59 -24.51
C ASN A 987 -35.43 -21.42 -24.29
N PHE A 988 -35.49 -20.79 -23.11
CA PHE A 988 -34.57 -19.77 -22.63
C PHE A 988 -34.30 -19.94 -21.12
N VAL A 989 -33.33 -19.19 -20.58
CA VAL A 989 -33.10 -19.08 -19.14
C VAL A 989 -32.86 -17.61 -18.77
N LEU A 990 -33.86 -16.98 -18.16
CA LEU A 990 -33.77 -15.62 -17.60
C LEU A 990 -33.21 -15.73 -16.17
N GLY A 991 -31.91 -15.42 -16.01
CA GLY A 991 -31.20 -15.55 -14.73
C GLY A 991 -31.66 -14.54 -13.69
N GLU A 992 -31.73 -13.26 -14.07
CA GLU A 992 -32.15 -12.17 -13.18
C GLU A 992 -32.94 -11.11 -13.99
N PHE A 993 -34.00 -10.57 -13.40
CA PHE A 993 -34.86 -9.52 -13.94
C PHE A 993 -34.87 -8.33 -12.98
N VAL A 994 -34.08 -7.30 -13.31
CA VAL A 994 -33.95 -6.10 -12.48
C VAL A 994 -34.72 -4.96 -13.13
N MET A 995 -35.53 -4.25 -12.35
CA MET A 995 -36.15 -3.00 -12.77
C MET A 995 -35.55 -1.82 -12.00
N LYS A 996 -35.23 -0.76 -12.74
CA LYS A 996 -34.88 0.54 -12.18
C LYS A 996 -35.87 1.59 -12.69
N ALA A 997 -36.11 2.63 -11.91
CA ALA A 997 -37.01 3.71 -12.27
C ALA A 997 -36.43 5.08 -11.93
N SER A 998 -36.89 6.08 -12.67
CA SER A 998 -36.45 7.47 -12.56
C SER A 998 -37.58 8.42 -12.94
N GLU A 999 -37.43 9.69 -12.55
CA GLU A 999 -38.30 10.77 -13.03
C GLU A 999 -38.32 10.80 -14.57
N TYR A 1000 -39.48 11.10 -15.15
CA TYR A 1000 -39.72 11.11 -16.59
C TYR A 1000 -38.60 11.85 -17.35
N ARG A 1001 -38.00 11.18 -18.36
CA ARG A 1001 -36.91 11.70 -19.21
C ARG A 1001 -35.60 12.09 -18.49
N THR A 1002 -35.33 11.52 -17.33
CA THR A 1002 -34.02 11.66 -16.66
C THR A 1002 -33.15 10.40 -16.82
N ASN A 1003 -31.82 10.52 -16.66
CA ASN A 1003 -30.88 9.40 -16.77
C ASN A 1003 -30.50 8.78 -15.41
N ALA A 1004 -30.95 9.35 -14.29
CA ALA A 1004 -30.62 8.91 -12.94
C ALA A 1004 -31.63 7.86 -12.46
N VAL A 1005 -31.24 6.59 -12.40
CA VAL A 1005 -32.15 5.47 -12.09
C VAL A 1005 -31.93 4.91 -10.69
N ASN A 1006 -33.01 4.69 -9.94
CA ASN A 1006 -33.03 3.97 -8.66
C ASN A 1006 -33.57 2.56 -8.87
N GLU A 1007 -33.02 1.57 -8.18
CA GLU A 1007 -33.53 0.19 -8.24
C GLU A 1007 -34.91 0.07 -7.59
N VAL A 1008 -35.76 -0.79 -8.16
CA VAL A 1008 -37.13 -1.01 -7.71
C VAL A 1008 -37.29 -2.44 -7.19
N ASP A 1009 -37.58 -2.56 -5.90
CA ASP A 1009 -37.78 -3.85 -5.25
C ASP A 1009 -39.08 -4.54 -5.71
N PHE A 1010 -38.98 -5.81 -6.10
CA PHE A 1010 -40.12 -6.70 -6.30
C PHE A 1010 -40.51 -7.39 -4.99
N ALA A 1011 -41.81 -7.52 -4.72
CA ALA A 1011 -42.37 -8.27 -3.61
C ALA A 1011 -42.54 -9.76 -3.90
N SER A 1012 -42.90 -10.11 -5.14
CA SER A 1012 -43.10 -11.50 -5.58
C SER A 1012 -43.06 -11.62 -7.10
N ALA A 1013 -42.84 -12.85 -7.58
CA ALA A 1013 -42.98 -13.21 -8.98
C ALA A 1013 -43.85 -14.49 -9.15
N MET A 1014 -44.58 -14.58 -10.25
CA MET A 1014 -45.31 -15.78 -10.66
C MET A 1014 -45.29 -15.96 -12.18
N ALA A 1015 -45.34 -17.20 -12.66
CA ALA A 1015 -45.35 -17.52 -14.08
C ALA A 1015 -46.42 -18.57 -14.39
N ASP A 1016 -46.96 -18.55 -15.60
CA ASP A 1016 -47.98 -19.50 -16.05
C ASP A 1016 -47.41 -20.91 -16.22
N PHE A 1017 -46.11 -20.98 -16.54
CA PHE A 1017 -45.32 -22.20 -16.58
C PHE A 1017 -43.90 -21.93 -16.10
N SER A 1018 -43.29 -22.88 -15.39
CA SER A 1018 -41.87 -22.90 -15.06
C SER A 1018 -41.36 -24.33 -15.22
N GLN A 1019 -40.22 -24.48 -15.88
CA GLN A 1019 -39.50 -25.74 -15.95
C GLN A 1019 -39.09 -26.18 -14.54
N GLU A 1020 -39.04 -27.49 -14.30
CA GLU A 1020 -38.56 -28.04 -13.03
C GLU A 1020 -37.18 -27.44 -12.68
N LYS A 1021 -37.05 -26.92 -11.44
CA LYS A 1021 -35.87 -26.22 -10.89
C LYS A 1021 -35.56 -24.83 -11.46
N PHE A 1022 -36.41 -24.27 -12.32
CA PHE A 1022 -36.27 -22.90 -12.84
C PHE A 1022 -37.54 -22.08 -12.56
N ASP A 1023 -37.88 -21.95 -11.27
CA ASP A 1023 -39.03 -21.17 -10.81
C ASP A 1023 -38.74 -19.67 -10.96
N VAL A 1024 -39.68 -18.94 -11.56
CA VAL A 1024 -39.56 -17.50 -11.82
C VAL A 1024 -39.26 -16.66 -10.57
N LYS A 1025 -39.61 -17.12 -9.37
CA LYS A 1025 -39.29 -16.43 -8.11
C LYS A 1025 -37.80 -16.22 -7.91
N THR A 1026 -36.98 -17.09 -8.48
CA THR A 1026 -35.52 -17.00 -8.39
C THR A 1026 -34.93 -15.99 -9.38
N ALA A 1027 -35.72 -15.48 -10.32
CA ALA A 1027 -35.27 -14.44 -11.25
C ALA A 1027 -35.26 -13.03 -10.65
N ILE A 1028 -35.60 -12.86 -9.37
CA ILE A 1028 -35.61 -11.57 -8.65
C ILE A 1028 -34.94 -11.68 -7.27
N ASP A 1029 -34.08 -12.68 -7.05
CA ASP A 1029 -33.44 -12.95 -5.75
C ASP A 1029 -32.06 -12.28 -5.58
N GLY A 1030 -31.62 -11.53 -6.60
CA GLY A 1030 -30.32 -10.86 -6.64
C GLY A 1030 -29.15 -11.77 -7.00
N LYS A 1031 -29.37 -13.05 -7.31
CA LYS A 1031 -28.32 -14.00 -7.67
C LYS A 1031 -28.29 -14.26 -9.17
N LYS A 1032 -27.44 -13.50 -9.86
CA LYS A 1032 -27.08 -13.74 -11.27
C LYS A 1032 -26.26 -15.04 -11.39
N GLY A 1033 -26.83 -16.16 -11.87
CA GLY A 1033 -26.09 -17.43 -11.89
C GLY A 1033 -26.62 -18.57 -12.79
N ASP A 1034 -25.72 -19.50 -13.14
CA ASP A 1034 -25.94 -20.63 -14.07
C ASP A 1034 -26.39 -21.96 -13.41
N GLN A 1035 -26.42 -22.01 -12.07
CA GLN A 1035 -26.68 -23.19 -11.23
C GLN A 1035 -28.18 -23.49 -11.01
N ASN A 1036 -28.96 -23.51 -12.09
CA ASN A 1036 -30.43 -23.65 -12.05
C ASN A 1036 -31.13 -22.52 -11.27
N ASN A 1037 -30.61 -21.30 -11.38
CA ASN A 1037 -31.26 -20.09 -10.88
C ASN A 1037 -31.89 -19.33 -12.06
N GLY A 1038 -33.10 -18.81 -11.89
CA GLY A 1038 -33.83 -18.06 -12.90
C GLY A 1038 -35.06 -18.79 -13.47
N TRP A 1039 -35.69 -18.20 -14.49
CA TRP A 1039 -36.91 -18.70 -15.14
C TRP A 1039 -36.62 -19.37 -16.49
N ALA A 1040 -37.18 -20.57 -16.69
CA ALA A 1040 -37.09 -21.34 -17.94
C ALA A 1040 -38.39 -22.07 -18.25
N ILE A 1041 -38.60 -22.49 -19.50
CA ILE A 1041 -39.87 -23.04 -19.99
C ILE A 1041 -39.74 -24.38 -20.75
N ALA A 1042 -38.64 -25.12 -20.60
CA ALA A 1042 -38.53 -26.41 -21.29
C ALA A 1042 -39.69 -27.34 -20.89
N GLY A 1043 -40.25 -28.03 -21.89
CA GLY A 1043 -41.42 -28.89 -21.74
C GLY A 1043 -42.73 -28.27 -22.21
N LYS A 1044 -42.81 -26.93 -22.31
CA LYS A 1044 -43.89 -26.21 -22.98
C LYS A 1044 -43.30 -25.09 -23.84
N THR A 1045 -42.91 -25.41 -25.06
CA THR A 1045 -42.43 -24.43 -26.05
C THR A 1045 -43.44 -24.31 -27.17
N GLY A 1046 -43.33 -23.25 -27.99
CA GLY A 1046 -44.22 -23.05 -29.14
C GLY A 1046 -45.55 -22.35 -28.82
N VAL A 1047 -45.73 -21.88 -27.60
CA VAL A 1047 -46.88 -21.09 -27.15
C VAL A 1047 -46.40 -19.87 -26.34
N PRO A 1048 -47.21 -18.81 -26.20
CA PRO A 1048 -46.88 -17.68 -25.35
C PRO A 1048 -46.81 -18.07 -23.87
N HIS A 1049 -45.87 -17.46 -23.13
CA HIS A 1049 -45.74 -17.61 -21.68
C HIS A 1049 -45.63 -16.25 -21.00
N TYR A 1050 -46.02 -16.18 -19.73
CA TYR A 1050 -46.19 -14.95 -18.98
C TYR A 1050 -45.51 -15.06 -17.61
N ALA A 1051 -44.71 -14.05 -17.26
CA ALA A 1051 -44.16 -13.86 -15.92
C ALA A 1051 -44.62 -12.50 -15.36
N VAL A 1052 -45.26 -12.51 -14.21
CA VAL A 1052 -45.77 -11.32 -13.50
C VAL A 1052 -44.89 -11.04 -12.28
N PHE A 1053 -44.40 -9.82 -12.17
CA PHE A 1053 -43.54 -9.32 -11.09
C PHE A 1053 -44.28 -8.20 -10.33
N THR A 1054 -44.58 -8.44 -9.06
CA THR A 1054 -45.32 -7.50 -8.20
C THR A 1054 -44.34 -6.54 -7.53
N LEU A 1055 -44.59 -5.24 -7.58
CA LEU A 1055 -43.72 -4.24 -6.92
C LEU A 1055 -43.98 -4.20 -5.41
N LYS A 1056 -42.92 -3.99 -4.62
CA LYS A 1056 -43.04 -3.80 -3.17
C LYS A 1056 -43.66 -2.45 -2.80
N LYS A 1057 -43.45 -1.44 -3.64
CA LYS A 1057 -44.05 -0.11 -3.52
C LYS A 1057 -44.56 0.33 -4.89
N ALA A 1058 -45.77 0.89 -4.93
CA ALA A 1058 -46.31 1.43 -6.17
C ALA A 1058 -45.46 2.60 -6.69
N LEU A 1059 -45.31 2.69 -8.01
CA LEU A 1059 -44.39 3.60 -8.68
C LEU A 1059 -45.10 4.54 -9.67
N GLY A 1060 -44.58 5.74 -9.88
CA GLY A 1060 -45.11 6.70 -10.83
C GLY A 1060 -45.93 7.79 -10.17
N ASP A 1061 -45.64 9.03 -10.54
CA ASP A 1061 -46.35 10.24 -10.16
C ASP A 1061 -47.11 10.81 -11.38
N ALA A 1062 -47.73 11.98 -11.21
CA ALA A 1062 -48.53 12.61 -12.26
C ALA A 1062 -47.71 13.02 -13.51
N GLU A 1063 -46.37 13.15 -13.40
CA GLU A 1063 -45.49 13.58 -14.49
C GLU A 1063 -44.98 12.39 -15.34
N GLY A 1064 -45.14 11.16 -14.84
CA GLY A 1064 -44.72 9.92 -15.49
C GLY A 1064 -43.37 9.40 -15.00
N SER A 1065 -42.90 8.30 -15.56
CA SER A 1065 -41.64 7.67 -15.14
C SER A 1065 -40.90 7.03 -16.31
N ARG A 1066 -39.57 7.03 -16.19
CA ARG A 1066 -38.72 6.21 -17.07
C ARG A 1066 -38.31 4.94 -16.34
N LEU A 1067 -38.70 3.80 -16.92
CA LEU A 1067 -38.39 2.46 -16.43
C LEU A 1067 -37.21 1.88 -17.23
N ARG A 1068 -36.29 1.22 -16.55
CA ARG A 1068 -35.21 0.45 -17.15
C ARG A 1068 -35.30 -0.98 -16.67
N PHE A 1069 -35.42 -1.92 -17.61
CA PHE A 1069 -35.38 -3.35 -17.37
C PHE A 1069 -34.02 -3.89 -17.77
N GLU A 1070 -33.34 -4.56 -16.85
CA GLU A 1070 -32.08 -5.27 -17.09
C GLU A 1070 -32.35 -6.78 -16.96
N MET A 1071 -32.17 -7.52 -18.05
CA MET A 1071 -32.48 -8.94 -18.16
C MET A 1071 -31.20 -9.74 -18.37
N ASN A 1072 -30.80 -10.55 -17.38
CA ASN A 1072 -29.59 -11.35 -17.43
C ASN A 1072 -29.83 -12.73 -18.06
N MET A 1073 -28.98 -13.15 -19.00
CA MET A 1073 -29.07 -14.42 -19.73
C MET A 1073 -27.73 -15.18 -19.65
N PRO A 1074 -27.44 -15.90 -18.55
CA PRO A 1074 -26.07 -16.29 -18.19
C PRO A 1074 -25.49 -17.50 -18.97
N ARG A 1075 -26.27 -18.19 -19.80
CA ARG A 1075 -25.89 -19.53 -20.36
C ARG A 1075 -25.32 -19.52 -21.78
N ASN A 1076 -24.03 -19.20 -21.90
CA ASN A 1076 -23.17 -19.27 -23.09
C ASN A 1076 -23.83 -18.80 -24.41
N GLY A 1077 -24.66 -17.76 -24.34
CA GLY A 1077 -25.40 -17.21 -25.49
C GLY A 1077 -26.48 -18.13 -26.10
N LYS A 1078 -26.65 -19.37 -25.62
CA LYS A 1078 -27.56 -20.37 -26.21
C LYS A 1078 -29.00 -20.25 -25.74
N PHE A 1079 -29.22 -19.85 -24.49
CA PHE A 1079 -30.54 -19.85 -23.85
C PHE A 1079 -31.10 -18.43 -23.69
N THR A 1080 -30.94 -17.59 -24.71
CA THR A 1080 -31.47 -16.22 -24.71
C THR A 1080 -32.94 -16.19 -25.16
N ILE A 1081 -33.70 -15.23 -24.65
CA ILE A 1081 -35.04 -14.91 -25.16
C ILE A 1081 -34.90 -14.29 -26.56
N ALA A 1082 -35.69 -14.77 -27.52
CA ALA A 1082 -35.69 -14.32 -28.90
C ALA A 1082 -36.79 -13.31 -29.22
N HIS A 1083 -37.99 -13.47 -28.65
CA HIS A 1083 -39.15 -12.64 -28.96
C HIS A 1083 -40.03 -12.45 -27.70
N PHE A 1084 -40.24 -11.21 -27.28
CA PHE A 1084 -40.94 -10.87 -26.03
C PHE A 1084 -41.55 -9.46 -26.03
N ARG A 1085 -42.43 -9.15 -25.08
CA ARG A 1085 -42.96 -7.80 -24.82
C ARG A 1085 -43.18 -7.55 -23.34
N LEU A 1086 -43.24 -6.28 -22.95
CA LEU A 1086 -43.36 -5.84 -21.56
C LEU A 1086 -44.68 -5.10 -21.34
N TRP A 1087 -45.30 -5.34 -20.19
CA TRP A 1087 -46.55 -4.71 -19.78
C TRP A 1087 -46.44 -4.16 -18.36
N ALA A 1088 -47.26 -3.14 -18.04
CA ALA A 1088 -47.42 -2.62 -16.68
C ALA A 1088 -48.88 -2.63 -16.25
N THR A 1089 -49.12 -2.64 -14.95
CA THR A 1089 -50.47 -2.48 -14.38
C THR A 1089 -50.46 -1.54 -13.19
N THR A 1090 -51.56 -0.84 -12.99
CA THR A 1090 -51.89 -0.03 -11.80
C THR A 1090 -52.99 -0.69 -10.96
N SER A 1091 -53.36 -1.93 -11.28
CA SER A 1091 -54.43 -2.67 -10.60
C SER A 1091 -54.07 -2.98 -9.14
N PRO A 1092 -55.04 -3.03 -8.21
CA PRO A 1092 -54.77 -3.38 -6.82
C PRO A 1092 -54.25 -4.82 -6.67
N LEU A 1093 -53.45 -5.05 -5.62
CA LEU A 1093 -52.94 -6.38 -5.28
C LEU A 1093 -54.05 -7.29 -4.69
N PRO A 1094 -53.99 -8.63 -4.83
CA PRO A 1094 -52.97 -9.39 -5.56
C PRO A 1094 -53.17 -9.37 -7.08
N LEU A 1095 -52.06 -9.35 -7.84
CA LEU A 1095 -52.07 -9.36 -9.30
C LEU A 1095 -52.33 -10.77 -9.86
N THR A 1096 -52.99 -10.85 -11.02
CA THR A 1096 -53.15 -12.07 -11.82
C THR A 1096 -52.55 -11.89 -13.22
N PHE A 1097 -52.51 -12.94 -14.05
CA PHE A 1097 -52.07 -12.82 -15.45
C PHE A 1097 -52.94 -11.89 -16.29
N GLY A 1098 -54.16 -11.57 -15.84
CA GLY A 1098 -54.97 -10.50 -16.41
C GLY A 1098 -55.32 -10.66 -17.90
N LEU A 1099 -55.74 -9.54 -18.49
CA LEU A 1099 -55.91 -9.32 -19.94
C LEU A 1099 -55.50 -7.87 -20.25
N PRO A 1100 -55.26 -7.49 -21.52
CA PRO A 1100 -55.06 -6.10 -21.88
C PRO A 1100 -56.22 -5.23 -21.41
N ALA A 1101 -55.93 -4.04 -20.86
CA ALA A 1101 -56.95 -3.18 -20.24
C ALA A 1101 -58.19 -2.91 -21.13
N PRO A 1102 -58.06 -2.65 -22.45
CA PRO A 1102 -59.22 -2.49 -23.33
C PRO A 1102 -60.08 -3.75 -23.46
N VAL A 1103 -59.46 -4.93 -23.42
CA VAL A 1103 -60.15 -6.23 -23.51
C VAL A 1103 -60.91 -6.51 -22.21
N ILE A 1104 -60.37 -6.13 -21.05
CA ILE A 1104 -61.07 -6.25 -19.76
C ILE A 1104 -62.35 -5.42 -19.75
N GLU A 1105 -62.26 -4.15 -20.12
CA GLU A 1105 -63.42 -3.25 -20.10
C GLU A 1105 -64.50 -3.71 -21.09
N ALA A 1106 -64.09 -4.30 -22.22
CA ALA A 1106 -65.00 -4.97 -23.15
C ALA A 1106 -65.64 -6.23 -22.52
N VAL A 1107 -64.84 -7.15 -21.96
CA VAL A 1107 -65.32 -8.43 -21.43
C VAL A 1107 -66.23 -8.26 -20.20
N LYS A 1108 -66.01 -7.24 -19.37
CA LYS A 1108 -66.88 -6.90 -18.22
C LYS A 1108 -68.31 -6.53 -18.64
N LYS A 1109 -68.50 -6.00 -19.85
CA LYS A 1109 -69.83 -5.68 -20.39
C LYS A 1109 -70.51 -6.95 -20.90
N PRO A 1110 -71.83 -7.15 -20.66
CA PRO A 1110 -72.59 -8.19 -21.35
C PRO A 1110 -72.43 -8.09 -22.86
N ALA A 1111 -72.27 -9.21 -23.57
CA ALA A 1111 -72.00 -9.24 -25.02
C ALA A 1111 -72.90 -8.32 -25.90
N PRO A 1112 -74.22 -8.15 -25.64
CA PRO A 1112 -75.08 -7.25 -26.42
C PRO A 1112 -74.79 -5.75 -26.23
N SER A 1113 -74.07 -5.38 -25.16
CA SER A 1113 -73.79 -3.99 -24.77
C SER A 1113 -72.38 -3.52 -25.16
N ARG A 1114 -71.60 -4.38 -25.82
CA ARG A 1114 -70.26 -4.07 -26.32
C ARG A 1114 -70.34 -3.31 -27.64
N THR A 1115 -69.48 -2.31 -27.83
CA THR A 1115 -69.37 -1.61 -29.13
C THR A 1115 -68.70 -2.50 -30.17
N LYS A 1116 -68.77 -2.12 -31.46
CA LYS A 1116 -68.08 -2.86 -32.54
C LYS A 1116 -66.57 -2.86 -32.34
N GLU A 1117 -66.02 -1.77 -31.80
CA GLU A 1117 -64.61 -1.62 -31.48
C GLU A 1117 -64.20 -2.56 -30.33
N GLU A 1118 -65.06 -2.72 -29.32
CA GLU A 1118 -64.84 -3.64 -28.20
C GLU A 1118 -64.90 -5.11 -28.64
N GLN A 1119 -65.84 -5.46 -29.53
CA GLN A 1119 -65.90 -6.80 -30.14
C GLN A 1119 -64.69 -7.09 -31.02
N ALA A 1120 -64.25 -6.11 -31.81
CA ALA A 1120 -63.05 -6.22 -32.63
C ALA A 1120 -61.78 -6.37 -31.78
N ALA A 1121 -61.68 -5.66 -30.65
CA ALA A 1121 -60.55 -5.78 -29.73
C ALA A 1121 -60.46 -7.17 -29.07
N ILE A 1122 -61.59 -7.75 -28.65
CA ILE A 1122 -61.65 -9.12 -28.13
C ILE A 1122 -61.24 -10.13 -29.21
N ALA A 1123 -61.79 -9.99 -30.42
CA ALA A 1123 -61.48 -10.89 -31.53
C ALA A 1123 -60.01 -10.81 -31.97
N ALA A 1124 -59.44 -9.60 -32.01
CA ALA A 1124 -58.03 -9.39 -32.36
C ALA A 1124 -57.09 -10.00 -31.31
N TYR A 1125 -57.36 -9.75 -30.02
CA TYR A 1125 -56.60 -10.33 -28.92
C TYR A 1125 -56.66 -11.86 -28.94
N TRP A 1126 -57.86 -12.44 -29.06
CA TRP A 1126 -57.99 -13.89 -29.06
C TRP A 1126 -57.38 -14.53 -30.32
N LYS A 1127 -57.48 -13.89 -31.49
CA LYS A 1127 -56.83 -14.37 -32.71
C LYS A 1127 -55.32 -14.58 -32.52
N GLU A 1128 -54.66 -13.66 -31.83
CA GLU A 1128 -53.22 -13.79 -31.50
C GLU A 1128 -52.96 -14.84 -30.41
N ALA A 1129 -53.88 -15.00 -29.45
CA ALA A 1129 -53.76 -15.92 -28.33
C ALA A 1129 -54.24 -17.36 -28.62
N ASP A 1130 -54.95 -17.59 -29.73
CA ASP A 1130 -55.53 -18.89 -30.10
C ASP A 1130 -54.43 -19.89 -30.49
N PRO A 1131 -54.24 -20.97 -29.70
CA PRO A 1131 -53.16 -21.93 -29.94
C PRO A 1131 -53.23 -22.61 -31.31
N ASP A 1132 -54.43 -22.83 -31.85
CA ASP A 1132 -54.61 -23.51 -33.14
C ASP A 1132 -54.27 -22.57 -34.29
N PHE A 1133 -54.72 -21.31 -34.21
CA PHE A 1133 -54.40 -20.29 -35.19
C PHE A 1133 -52.90 -19.98 -35.19
N LEU A 1134 -52.31 -19.82 -34.00
CA LEU A 1134 -50.88 -19.55 -33.82
C LEU A 1134 -50.01 -20.66 -34.44
N LYS A 1135 -50.39 -21.93 -34.26
CA LYS A 1135 -49.68 -23.07 -34.87
C LYS A 1135 -49.71 -23.00 -36.41
N LEU A 1136 -50.81 -22.58 -37.02
CA LEU A 1136 -50.92 -22.40 -38.46
C LEU A 1136 -50.06 -21.23 -38.95
N THR A 1137 -50.09 -20.09 -38.25
CA THR A 1137 -49.25 -18.93 -38.55
C THR A 1137 -47.76 -19.26 -38.48
N LEU A 1138 -47.34 -19.98 -37.44
CA LEU A 1138 -45.94 -20.41 -37.27
C LEU A 1138 -45.52 -21.41 -38.36
N THR A 1139 -46.43 -22.29 -38.79
CA THR A 1139 -46.18 -23.24 -39.89
C THR A 1139 -46.00 -22.51 -41.23
N LEU A 1140 -46.86 -21.54 -41.52
CA LEU A 1140 -46.74 -20.72 -42.73
C LEU A 1140 -45.44 -19.92 -42.75
N GLY A 1141 -45.12 -19.23 -41.64
CA GLY A 1141 -43.89 -18.45 -41.53
C GLY A 1141 -42.63 -19.31 -41.72
N LYS A 1142 -42.61 -20.53 -41.17
CA LYS A 1142 -41.49 -21.47 -41.37
C LYS A 1142 -41.33 -21.87 -42.84
N ASN A 1143 -42.44 -22.19 -43.53
CA ASN A 1143 -42.37 -22.55 -44.95
C ASN A 1143 -41.93 -21.37 -45.81
N GLN A 1144 -42.23 -20.13 -45.39
CA GLN A 1144 -41.79 -18.90 -46.05
C GLN A 1144 -40.30 -18.57 -45.84
N MET A 1145 -39.57 -19.26 -44.95
CA MET A 1145 -38.12 -19.05 -44.81
C MET A 1145 -37.36 -19.56 -46.04
N PRO A 1146 -36.31 -18.87 -46.52
CA PRO A 1146 -35.50 -19.34 -47.63
C PRO A 1146 -34.87 -20.71 -47.33
N LEU A 1147 -34.63 -21.52 -48.35
CA LEU A 1147 -33.95 -22.79 -48.19
C LEU A 1147 -32.54 -22.57 -47.60
N PRO A 1148 -32.07 -23.45 -46.70
CA PRO A 1148 -30.70 -23.39 -46.23
C PRO A 1148 -29.73 -23.63 -47.40
N ILE A 1149 -28.62 -22.90 -47.38
CA ILE A 1149 -27.51 -23.14 -48.33
C ILE A 1149 -27.00 -24.56 -48.11
N ASP A 1150 -26.73 -25.28 -49.19
CA ASP A 1150 -26.23 -26.64 -49.11
C ASP A 1150 -24.89 -26.68 -48.34
N PRO A 1151 -24.71 -27.57 -47.35
CA PRO A 1151 -23.49 -27.65 -46.55
C PRO A 1151 -22.20 -27.78 -47.38
N GLY A 1152 -22.25 -28.46 -48.52
CA GLY A 1152 -21.10 -28.61 -49.40
C GLY A 1152 -20.73 -27.31 -50.14
N VAL A 1153 -21.68 -26.38 -50.31
CA VAL A 1153 -21.43 -25.02 -50.82
C VAL A 1153 -20.76 -24.18 -49.74
N LEU A 1154 -21.22 -24.27 -48.49
CA LEU A 1154 -20.60 -23.55 -47.36
C LEU A 1154 -19.15 -24.00 -47.14
N GLU A 1155 -18.90 -25.31 -47.11
CA GLU A 1155 -17.56 -25.88 -46.99
C GLU A 1155 -16.60 -25.32 -48.07
N ARG A 1156 -17.06 -25.24 -49.32
CA ARG A 1156 -16.26 -24.73 -50.44
C ARG A 1156 -16.09 -23.21 -50.41
N ARG A 1157 -17.06 -22.47 -49.88
CA ARG A 1157 -16.92 -21.02 -49.62
C ARG A 1157 -15.92 -20.75 -48.51
N ASP A 1158 -15.92 -21.55 -47.46
CA ASP A 1158 -14.93 -21.44 -46.38
C ASP A 1158 -13.52 -21.81 -46.85
N ALA A 1159 -13.41 -22.82 -47.71
CA ALA A 1159 -12.15 -23.15 -48.38
C ALA A 1159 -11.65 -21.99 -49.25
N LEU A 1160 -12.53 -21.32 -49.99
CA LEU A 1160 -12.19 -20.11 -50.75
C LEU A 1160 -11.76 -18.95 -49.84
N ALA A 1161 -12.53 -18.64 -48.79
CA ALA A 1161 -12.22 -17.58 -47.84
C ALA A 1161 -10.88 -17.82 -47.13
N THR A 1162 -10.58 -19.07 -46.80
CA THR A 1162 -9.29 -19.47 -46.22
C THR A 1162 -8.14 -19.24 -47.21
N ALA A 1163 -8.34 -19.58 -48.49
CA ALA A 1163 -7.35 -19.32 -49.54
C ALA A 1163 -7.15 -17.81 -49.81
N GLU A 1164 -8.14 -16.97 -49.51
CA GLU A 1164 -8.07 -15.52 -49.70
C GLU A 1164 -7.30 -14.77 -48.59
N LEU A 1165 -7.00 -15.41 -47.46
CA LEU A 1165 -6.22 -14.79 -46.38
C LEU A 1165 -4.82 -14.34 -46.85
N PRO A 1166 -4.33 -13.16 -46.42
CA PRO A 1166 -3.02 -12.68 -46.83
C PRO A 1166 -1.91 -13.59 -46.34
N ILE A 1167 -0.83 -13.70 -47.12
CA ILE A 1167 0.36 -14.44 -46.72
C ILE A 1167 0.98 -13.84 -45.46
N LYS A 1168 1.39 -14.70 -44.52
CA LYS A 1168 2.09 -14.29 -43.30
C LYS A 1168 3.57 -14.07 -43.60
N LEU A 1169 4.03 -12.83 -43.43
CA LEU A 1169 5.44 -12.49 -43.61
C LEU A 1169 6.30 -13.00 -42.43
N ASP A 1170 7.59 -13.21 -42.69
CA ASP A 1170 8.58 -13.52 -41.66
C ASP A 1170 8.67 -12.35 -40.64
N PRO A 1171 8.55 -12.61 -39.32
CA PRO A 1171 8.58 -11.56 -38.32
C PRO A 1171 9.88 -10.75 -38.30
N LYS A 1172 11.03 -11.35 -38.67
CA LYS A 1172 12.30 -10.63 -38.71
C LYS A 1172 12.37 -9.71 -39.92
N LEU A 1173 11.78 -10.08 -41.06
CA LEU A 1173 11.62 -9.18 -42.20
C LEU A 1173 10.77 -7.95 -41.84
N VAL A 1174 9.64 -8.15 -41.17
CA VAL A 1174 8.77 -7.05 -40.72
C VAL A 1174 9.53 -6.11 -39.78
N GLN A 1175 10.26 -6.66 -38.82
CA GLN A 1175 11.10 -5.88 -37.91
C GLN A 1175 12.17 -5.09 -38.69
N LEU A 1176 12.92 -5.73 -39.58
CA LEU A 1176 13.99 -5.08 -40.34
C LEU A 1176 13.46 -3.96 -41.25
N ARG A 1177 12.26 -4.12 -41.82
CA ARG A 1177 11.60 -3.04 -42.58
C ARG A 1177 11.30 -1.83 -41.68
N GLN A 1178 10.75 -2.05 -40.49
CA GLN A 1178 10.47 -0.98 -39.53
C GLN A 1178 11.75 -0.30 -39.04
N ASP A 1179 12.73 -1.09 -38.63
CA ASP A 1179 14.04 -0.62 -38.16
C ASP A 1179 14.74 0.20 -39.27
N SER A 1180 14.67 -0.26 -40.53
CA SER A 1180 15.26 0.45 -41.68
C SER A 1180 14.58 1.78 -41.96
N THR A 1181 13.24 1.84 -41.88
CA THR A 1181 12.50 3.11 -42.02
C THR A 1181 12.93 4.10 -40.93
N ALA A 1182 12.92 3.67 -39.66
CA ALA A 1182 13.34 4.52 -38.55
C ALA A 1182 14.80 4.98 -38.69
N SER A 1183 15.70 4.08 -39.12
CA SER A 1183 17.11 4.41 -39.32
C SER A 1183 17.34 5.38 -40.48
N ASN A 1184 16.55 5.31 -41.55
CA ASN A 1184 16.56 6.31 -42.62
C ASN A 1184 16.17 7.70 -42.09
N ASP A 1185 15.10 7.78 -41.30
CA ASP A 1185 14.65 9.03 -40.69
C ASP A 1185 15.72 9.61 -39.75
N GLN A 1186 16.31 8.79 -38.89
CA GLN A 1186 17.43 9.16 -38.02
C GLN A 1186 18.62 9.72 -38.81
N LEU A 1187 18.96 9.10 -39.95
CA LEU A 1187 20.08 9.55 -40.78
C LEU A 1187 19.86 10.96 -41.34
N THR A 1188 18.61 11.34 -41.63
CA THR A 1188 18.29 12.72 -42.06
C THR A 1188 18.60 13.76 -40.98
N HIS A 1189 18.66 13.35 -39.71
CA HIS A 1189 18.91 14.20 -38.55
C HIS A 1189 20.09 13.67 -37.71
N LYS A 1190 21.12 13.13 -38.37
CA LYS A 1190 22.25 12.41 -37.75
C LYS A 1190 22.81 13.06 -36.48
N ARG A 1191 23.14 14.36 -36.51
CA ARG A 1191 23.71 15.07 -35.34
C ARG A 1191 22.71 15.16 -34.18
N LEU A 1192 21.42 15.29 -34.48
CA LEU A 1192 20.37 15.30 -33.46
C LEU A 1192 20.19 13.90 -32.86
N THR A 1193 20.15 12.86 -33.67
CA THR A 1193 20.13 11.46 -33.18
C THR A 1193 21.32 11.18 -32.28
N ALA A 1194 22.53 11.56 -32.69
CA ALA A 1194 23.75 11.44 -31.90
C ALA A 1194 23.67 12.16 -30.53
N ALA A 1195 23.13 13.37 -30.50
CA ALA A 1195 22.93 14.14 -29.28
C ALA A 1195 21.83 13.52 -28.37
N GLN A 1196 20.75 13.01 -28.95
CA GLN A 1196 19.67 12.31 -28.25
C GLN A 1196 20.17 11.02 -27.60
N ASP A 1197 20.96 10.22 -28.33
CA ASP A 1197 21.56 8.98 -27.82
C ASP A 1197 22.52 9.23 -26.66
N LEU A 1198 23.38 10.25 -26.78
CA LEU A 1198 24.25 10.67 -25.68
C LEU A 1198 23.42 11.10 -24.47
N THR A 1199 22.39 11.93 -24.68
CA THR A 1199 21.51 12.39 -23.59
C THR A 1199 20.82 11.21 -22.90
N TRP A 1200 20.31 10.23 -23.67
CA TRP A 1200 19.71 9.02 -23.13
C TRP A 1200 20.70 8.22 -22.27
N ALA A 1201 21.95 8.07 -22.75
CA ALA A 1201 22.99 7.36 -22.01
C ALA A 1201 23.35 8.08 -20.69
N LEU A 1202 23.42 9.42 -20.70
CA LEU A 1202 23.75 10.20 -19.52
C LEU A 1202 22.60 10.26 -18.50
N VAL A 1203 21.34 10.40 -18.95
CA VAL A 1203 20.16 10.39 -18.07
C VAL A 1203 19.98 9.04 -17.36
N ASN A 1204 20.42 7.94 -17.99
CA ASN A 1204 20.40 6.61 -17.38
C ASN A 1204 21.69 6.27 -16.59
N ASN A 1205 22.61 7.22 -16.43
CA ASN A 1205 23.84 7.05 -15.66
C ASN A 1205 23.56 7.23 -14.15
N PRO A 1206 24.21 6.44 -13.25
CA PRO A 1206 24.11 6.67 -11.81
C PRO A 1206 24.42 8.12 -11.38
N ALA A 1207 25.36 8.80 -12.02
CA ALA A 1207 25.67 10.20 -11.74
C ALA A 1207 24.48 11.16 -12.00
N PHE A 1208 23.57 10.80 -12.92
CA PHE A 1208 22.33 11.55 -13.12
C PHE A 1208 21.24 11.13 -12.12
N LEU A 1209 21.05 9.82 -11.94
CA LEU A 1209 19.97 9.24 -11.14
C LEU A 1209 20.13 9.47 -9.62
N PHE A 1210 21.34 9.78 -9.18
CA PHE A 1210 21.68 10.01 -7.78
C PHE A 1210 22.19 11.42 -7.55
N ASN A 1211 21.70 12.03 -6.48
CA ASN A 1211 22.31 13.19 -5.85
C ASN A 1211 23.55 12.72 -5.09
N HIS A 1212 24.74 13.06 -5.60
CA HIS A 1212 26.03 12.64 -5.07
C HIS A 1212 26.76 13.78 -4.41
#